data_AF-A0A2K3CP71-F1
#
_entry.id   AF-A0A2K3CP71-F1
#
_cell.length_a   1.000
_cell.length_b   1.000
_cell.length_c   1.000
_cell.angle_alpha   90.00
_cell.angle_beta   90.00
_cell.angle_gamma   90.00
#
_symmetry.space_group_name_H-M   'P 1'
#
loop_
_entity.id
_entity.type
_entity.pdbx_description
1 polymer ?
#
loop_
_entity_poly.entity_id
_entity_poly.type
_entity_poly.pdbx_seq_one_letter_code
_entity_poly.pdbx_strand_id
1 'polypeptide(L)'
;MHLESFLVLLMGVCAVVGEPTVADASPRSSVWPDPFLARLGLIAADAAPGPQQEPTSSSGDVKDQGLEQSQAETIAMLEWLVDTVAEATTAPAGTFAAAPDAVPVLQDLGHAARSVAITPASEGEALMVHLNTVSRLINQLPGGEASFPAVRRAVVAALVLRRLRHGAFRPPQERTVQRLLQQLWTRHRAAAREKGIVEFAHVSKSGGTTFCQLAERNGCATESFAANKNCEVAVFRDQPRYVNGTVHVALRKGRKTQCDRPNKPMSLRREYSCAQRKRMLQEKRYTIYANEYTAVGGRLSPQLAHSCGNMLTVLQMRHPHSRMLSHIHHVWGTYLNHCGADREAVYFAGGHEATDWVRLLPAPLNNYLVRSLLGEKVFNLPAGQITEKHLGLARIFLAFQYDVLLVLEDSDLSNTALSYGLGWGEHELHVNAAAPDSGSDDGLPSNLDLLYDLNRLDVELYRSGVLMAKLDAIVYDAAQEVVPEPKPAAAAAPAAANAMAAANSTATAAGAAVAVANATASTATTTAAAITTSYAKSTTAAPGAVAVAEATHDEEFVAARRAMRGHDFRRRQQRQAHEQLGQGASTAAAAWVGAGRRGRAARWVADALGASRAIHTPGDAGQAMEPAGNGAQCGWVGQTWRKQLL
;
A
#
# COMPACT_ATOMS: atom_id res chain seq x y z
N MET A 1 77.29 -42.94 16.69
CA MET A 1 76.24 -43.00 15.65
C MET A 1 75.01 -42.34 16.25
N HIS A 2 74.90 -41.03 16.14
CA HIS A 2 74.10 -40.33 15.11
C HIS A 2 72.58 -40.50 15.31
N LEU A 3 71.91 -39.48 15.87
CA LEU A 3 71.05 -38.60 15.06
C LEU A 3 70.68 -37.28 15.79
N GLU A 4 71.67 -36.43 16.09
CA GLU A 4 71.42 -34.99 16.21
C GLU A 4 71.81 -34.33 14.89
N SER A 5 70.85 -34.05 14.00
CA SER A 5 70.99 -33.20 12.79
C SER A 5 69.68 -33.19 12.00
N PHE A 6 68.67 -32.40 12.40
CA PHE A 6 67.57 -31.95 11.50
C PHE A 6 66.85 -30.68 12.01
N LEU A 7 67.61 -29.80 12.65
CA LEU A 7 67.26 -28.39 12.91
C LEU A 7 68.52 -27.56 12.65
N VAL A 8 68.36 -26.32 12.18
CA VAL A 8 69.44 -25.42 11.69
C VAL A 8 69.94 -25.75 10.26
N LEU A 9 69.08 -25.59 9.24
CA LEU A 9 69.52 -25.08 7.92
C LEU A 9 68.36 -24.55 7.06
N LEU A 10 67.77 -23.43 7.47
CA LEU A 10 66.94 -22.55 6.61
C LEU A 10 66.81 -21.13 7.22
N MET A 11 67.92 -20.59 7.75
CA MET A 11 68.07 -19.15 7.99
C MET A 11 68.84 -18.54 6.83
N GLY A 12 68.23 -17.59 6.11
CA GLY A 12 68.89 -16.84 5.06
C GLY A 12 67.90 -16.23 4.07
N VAL A 13 67.91 -14.90 3.96
CA VAL A 13 67.10 -14.08 3.03
C VAL A 13 65.60 -13.99 3.37
N CYS A 14 65.25 -13.00 4.19
CA CYS A 14 64.13 -12.10 3.88
C CYS A 14 64.46 -10.69 4.39
N ALA A 15 64.17 -9.69 3.57
CA ALA A 15 64.57 -8.31 3.79
C ALA A 15 63.59 -7.56 4.71
N VAL A 16 64.05 -6.38 5.16
CA VAL A 16 63.29 -5.38 5.90
C VAL A 16 61.91 -5.13 5.26
N VAL A 17 60.85 -5.55 5.94
CA VAL A 17 59.49 -5.05 5.71
C VAL A 17 59.23 -4.03 6.82
N GLY A 18 59.07 -2.76 6.43
CA GLY A 18 58.77 -1.70 7.37
C GLY A 18 57.40 -1.89 8.01
N GLU A 19 57.27 -1.50 9.27
CA GLU A 19 55.97 -1.40 9.93
C GLU A 19 55.08 -0.45 9.12
N PRO A 20 53.82 -0.82 8.80
CA PRO A 20 52.89 0.14 8.24
C PRO A 20 52.58 1.16 9.35
N THR A 21 53.15 2.35 9.22
CA THR A 21 52.70 3.51 9.98
C THR A 21 51.20 3.64 9.73
N VAL A 22 50.41 3.49 10.81
CA VAL A 22 48.98 3.75 10.79
C VAL A 22 48.84 5.25 10.53
N ALA A 23 48.71 5.61 9.25
CA ALA A 23 48.47 6.98 8.84
C ALA A 23 47.21 7.46 9.56
N ASP A 24 47.30 8.66 10.15
CA ASP A 24 46.19 9.31 10.83
C ASP A 24 45.02 9.44 9.84
N ALA A 25 44.10 8.47 9.92
CA ALA A 25 42.81 8.54 9.28
C ALA A 25 42.04 9.62 10.01
N SER A 26 42.25 10.86 9.55
CA SER A 26 41.57 12.07 10.03
C SER A 26 40.11 11.71 10.30
N PRO A 27 39.59 11.94 11.52
CA PRO A 27 38.28 11.45 11.90
C PRO A 27 37.28 11.95 10.86
N ARG A 28 36.66 11.02 10.12
CA ARG A 28 35.60 11.37 9.19
C ARG A 28 34.61 12.23 9.94
N SER A 29 34.27 13.38 9.34
CA SER A 29 33.35 14.37 9.88
C SER A 29 32.17 13.68 10.55
N SER A 30 31.76 14.18 11.73
CA SER A 30 30.70 13.61 12.58
C SER A 30 29.66 12.85 11.79
N VAL A 31 29.39 11.60 12.19
CA VAL A 31 28.36 10.70 11.61
C VAL A 31 26.98 11.37 11.55
N TRP A 32 26.79 12.41 12.34
CA TRP A 32 25.68 13.35 12.28
C TRP A 32 26.12 14.70 11.69
N PRO A 33 26.38 14.80 10.37
CA PRO A 33 26.67 16.08 9.74
C PRO A 33 25.38 16.92 9.66
N ASP A 34 25.53 18.24 9.59
CA ASP A 34 24.41 19.19 9.54
C ASP A 34 23.35 18.92 8.44
N PRO A 35 23.66 18.38 7.23
CA PRO A 35 22.64 17.86 6.30
C PRO A 35 21.58 16.92 6.90
N PHE A 36 21.83 16.28 8.05
CA PHE A 36 20.81 15.55 8.81
C PHE A 36 19.67 16.45 9.27
N LEU A 37 20.00 17.58 9.91
CA LEU A 37 19.01 18.53 10.42
C LEU A 37 18.38 19.30 9.25
N ALA A 38 19.12 19.51 8.16
CA ALA A 38 18.58 20.05 6.90
C ALA A 38 17.57 19.08 6.25
N ARG A 39 17.82 17.76 6.24
CA ARG A 39 16.87 16.73 5.76
C ARG A 39 15.54 16.79 6.54
N LEU A 40 15.58 17.17 7.82
CA LEU A 40 14.40 17.40 8.66
C LEU A 40 13.77 18.81 8.52
N GLY A 41 14.36 19.73 7.74
CA GLY A 41 13.91 21.11 7.63
C GLY A 41 14.15 21.97 8.89
N LEU A 42 15.09 21.55 9.75
CA LEU A 42 15.33 22.15 11.07
C LEU A 42 16.48 23.16 11.08
N ILE A 43 17.29 23.19 10.03
CA ILE A 43 18.30 24.21 9.71
C ILE A 43 18.31 24.45 8.20
N ALA A 44 18.79 25.62 7.76
CA ALA A 44 18.96 25.91 6.33
C ALA A 44 19.97 24.98 5.66
N ALA A 45 19.66 24.53 4.43
CA ALA A 45 20.54 23.67 3.65
C ALA A 45 21.87 24.35 3.26
N ASP A 46 21.87 25.68 3.14
CA ASP A 46 23.00 26.51 2.70
C ASP A 46 24.22 26.53 3.66
N ALA A 47 24.13 25.84 4.80
CA ALA A 47 25.28 25.57 5.66
C ALA A 47 26.26 24.52 5.08
N ALA A 48 25.86 23.78 4.04
CA ALA A 48 26.70 22.80 3.36
C ALA A 48 27.25 23.36 2.01
N PRO A 49 28.57 23.38 1.78
CA PRO A 49 29.15 23.88 0.54
C PRO A 49 28.95 22.88 -0.62
N GLY A 50 27.88 23.05 -1.38
CA GLY A 50 27.58 22.31 -2.62
C GLY A 50 27.55 23.21 -3.86
N PRO A 51 27.84 22.69 -5.07
CA PRO A 51 27.79 23.47 -6.30
C PRO A 51 26.34 23.78 -6.68
N GLN A 52 26.06 25.06 -6.97
CA GLN A 52 24.74 25.51 -7.43
C GLN A 52 24.38 24.88 -8.78
N GLN A 53 23.21 24.26 -8.88
CA GLN A 53 22.53 23.98 -10.15
C GLN A 53 21.34 24.93 -10.30
N GLU A 54 21.21 25.56 -11.48
CA GLU A 54 20.10 26.47 -11.76
C GLU A 54 18.79 25.69 -11.92
N PRO A 55 17.67 26.18 -11.35
CA PRO A 55 16.37 25.53 -11.49
C PRO A 55 15.77 25.79 -12.88
N THR A 56 15.58 24.73 -13.67
CA THR A 56 14.84 24.82 -14.93
C THR A 56 13.33 24.78 -14.68
N SER A 57 12.65 25.86 -15.05
CA SER A 57 11.21 26.04 -14.82
C SER A 57 10.34 25.28 -15.83
N SER A 58 9.25 24.66 -15.37
CA SER A 58 7.85 24.90 -15.83
C SER A 58 6.92 23.70 -15.60
N SER A 59 6.19 23.73 -14.49
CA SER A 59 4.92 23.01 -14.30
C SER A 59 4.06 23.84 -13.36
N GLY A 60 2.80 24.09 -13.71
CA GLY A 60 1.98 25.16 -13.12
C GLY A 60 1.96 25.18 -11.59
N ASP A 61 2.18 26.37 -11.02
CA ASP A 61 2.31 26.61 -9.58
C ASP A 61 1.02 26.25 -8.81
N VAL A 62 0.94 25.02 -8.33
CA VAL A 62 0.31 24.77 -7.03
C VAL A 62 1.20 25.45 -6.01
N LYS A 63 0.91 26.73 -5.73
CA LYS A 63 1.54 27.57 -4.71
C LYS A 63 2.05 26.74 -3.53
N ASP A 64 3.36 26.81 -3.27
CA ASP A 64 4.09 26.09 -2.22
C ASP A 64 3.72 26.49 -0.77
N GLN A 65 2.57 27.16 -0.60
CA GLN A 65 2.07 27.84 0.59
C GLN A 65 1.64 26.90 1.74
N GLY A 66 2.17 25.68 1.82
CA GLY A 66 1.74 24.69 2.79
C GLY A 66 2.66 23.50 3.06
N LEU A 67 3.91 23.50 2.59
CA LEU A 67 4.85 22.38 2.85
C LEU A 67 5.94 22.67 3.88
N GLU A 68 6.26 23.94 4.16
CA GLU A 68 7.11 24.29 5.30
C GLU A 68 6.34 24.08 6.62
N GLN A 69 6.57 22.93 7.24
CA GLN A 69 6.22 22.69 8.64
C GLN A 69 7.17 23.51 9.51
N SER A 70 6.62 24.35 10.40
CA SER A 70 7.44 25.19 11.27
C SER A 70 8.32 24.33 12.19
N GLN A 71 9.49 24.85 12.57
CA GLN A 71 10.39 24.19 13.51
C GLN A 71 9.68 23.78 14.81
N ALA A 72 8.74 24.60 15.29
CA ALA A 72 7.93 24.33 16.47
C ALA A 72 6.96 23.15 16.28
N GLU A 73 6.25 23.07 15.15
CA GLU A 73 5.40 21.91 14.83
C GLU A 73 6.21 20.62 14.68
N THR A 74 7.41 20.69 14.08
CA THR A 74 8.29 19.53 13.96
C THR A 74 8.78 19.06 15.34
N ILE A 75 9.21 19.98 16.22
CA ILE A 75 9.59 19.66 17.60
C ILE A 75 8.43 19.02 18.37
N ALA A 76 7.23 19.61 18.31
CA ALA A 76 6.05 19.08 18.99
C ALA A 76 5.68 17.67 18.49
N MET A 77 5.86 17.38 17.20
CA MET A 77 5.62 16.04 16.63
C MET A 77 6.69 15.02 17.05
N LEU A 78 7.95 15.44 17.21
CA LEU A 78 9.01 14.60 17.77
C LEU A 78 8.75 14.29 19.26
N GLU A 79 8.30 15.27 20.03
CA GLU A 79 7.91 15.10 21.44
C GLU A 79 6.73 14.13 21.56
N TRP A 80 5.68 14.34 20.76
CA TRP A 80 4.51 13.45 20.69
C TRP A 80 4.90 12.00 20.36
N LEU A 81 5.85 11.76 19.44
CA LEU A 81 6.32 10.41 19.12
C LEU A 81 7.00 9.72 20.32
N VAL A 82 7.80 10.46 21.09
CA VAL A 82 8.48 9.95 22.29
C VAL A 82 7.47 9.62 23.39
N ASP A 83 6.56 10.55 23.68
CA ASP A 83 5.55 10.37 24.72
C ASP A 83 4.52 9.28 24.36
N THR A 84 4.13 9.15 23.10
CA THR A 84 3.19 8.07 22.66
C THR A 84 3.76 6.66 22.88
N VAL A 85 5.09 6.49 22.79
CA VAL A 85 5.73 5.19 23.11
C VAL A 85 5.85 4.98 24.62
N ALA A 86 6.10 6.03 25.41
CA ALA A 86 6.05 5.95 26.87
C ALA A 86 4.64 5.61 27.38
N GLU A 87 3.61 6.13 26.72
CA GLU A 87 2.19 5.90 27.03
C GLU A 87 1.59 4.67 26.32
N ALA A 88 2.41 3.71 25.89
CA ALA A 88 1.98 2.56 25.08
C ALA A 88 0.73 1.81 25.62
N THR A 89 0.56 1.70 26.94
CA THR A 89 -0.66 1.10 27.55
C THR A 89 -1.98 1.77 27.17
N THR A 90 -1.95 3.00 26.68
CA THR A 90 -3.12 3.77 26.23
C THR A 90 -3.46 3.56 24.75
N ALA A 91 -2.58 2.91 23.98
CA ALA A 91 -2.80 2.74 22.55
C ALA A 91 -4.02 1.82 22.27
N PRO A 92 -4.68 1.98 21.11
CA PRO A 92 -5.83 1.15 20.74
C PRO A 92 -5.50 -0.35 20.77
N ALA A 93 -6.50 -1.18 21.13
CA ALA A 93 -6.32 -2.63 21.29
C ALA A 93 -5.79 -3.36 20.05
N GLY A 94 -5.96 -2.81 18.84
CA GLY A 94 -5.38 -3.36 17.60
C GLY A 94 -3.87 -3.16 17.46
N THR A 95 -3.27 -2.21 18.19
CA THR A 95 -1.88 -1.76 18.00
C THR A 95 -0.83 -2.81 18.38
N PHE A 96 -1.08 -3.60 19.44
CA PHE A 96 -0.12 -4.59 19.98
C PHE A 96 -0.57 -6.03 19.84
N ALA A 97 -1.56 -6.32 18.98
CA ALA A 97 -2.16 -7.65 18.85
C ALA A 97 -1.15 -8.77 18.51
N ALA A 98 0.02 -8.44 17.94
CA ALA A 98 1.09 -9.38 17.63
C ALA A 98 2.12 -9.59 18.76
N ALA A 99 2.18 -8.72 19.77
CA ALA A 99 3.19 -8.75 20.83
C ALA A 99 2.73 -8.03 22.13
N PRO A 100 1.67 -8.52 22.82
CA PRO A 100 1.18 -7.89 24.05
C PRO A 100 2.24 -7.85 25.17
N ASP A 101 3.07 -8.89 25.27
CA ASP A 101 4.13 -9.00 26.29
C ASP A 101 5.26 -7.96 26.10
N ALA A 102 5.30 -7.27 24.95
CA ALA A 102 6.26 -6.18 24.73
C ALA A 102 5.88 -4.90 25.49
N VAL A 103 4.60 -4.70 25.86
CA VAL A 103 4.09 -3.41 26.37
C VAL A 103 4.91 -2.84 27.54
N PRO A 104 5.29 -3.59 28.59
CA PRO A 104 6.14 -3.06 29.66
C PRO A 104 7.50 -2.56 29.16
N VAL A 105 8.15 -3.31 28.26
CA VAL A 105 9.44 -2.95 27.65
C VAL A 105 9.31 -1.70 26.77
N LEU A 106 8.16 -1.52 26.10
CA LEU A 106 7.87 -0.32 25.31
C LEU A 106 7.74 0.93 26.18
N GLN A 107 7.08 0.83 27.34
CA GLN A 107 6.96 1.94 28.30
C GLN A 107 8.32 2.34 28.87
N ASP A 108 9.08 1.37 29.38
CA ASP A 108 10.45 1.58 29.88
C ASP A 108 11.34 2.23 28.80
N LEU A 109 11.22 1.79 27.55
CA LEU A 109 11.95 2.33 26.42
C LEU A 109 11.53 3.77 26.10
N GLY A 110 10.22 4.07 26.12
CA GLY A 110 9.71 5.43 25.95
C GLY A 110 10.21 6.38 27.03
N HIS A 111 10.20 5.96 28.30
CA HIS A 111 10.76 6.73 29.40
C HIS A 111 12.29 6.93 29.28
N ALA A 112 13.04 5.90 28.85
CA ALA A 112 14.47 6.00 28.61
C ALA A 112 14.80 6.93 27.43
N ALA A 113 14.01 6.88 26.34
CA ALA A 113 14.11 7.78 25.21
C ALA A 113 13.78 9.23 25.61
N ARG A 114 12.73 9.45 26.42
CA ARG A 114 12.41 10.78 26.98
C ARG A 114 13.56 11.33 27.82
N SER A 115 14.22 10.50 28.62
CA SER A 115 15.42 10.89 29.38
C SER A 115 16.57 11.32 28.45
N VAL A 116 16.85 10.54 27.39
CA VAL A 116 17.83 10.94 26.34
C VAL A 116 17.49 12.31 25.75
N ALA A 117 16.20 12.57 25.47
CA ALA A 117 15.76 13.82 24.84
C ALA A 117 15.95 15.09 25.70
N ILE A 118 16.02 14.96 27.03
CA ILE A 118 16.08 16.11 27.97
C ILE A 118 17.42 16.26 28.71
N THR A 119 18.29 15.24 28.70
CA THR A 119 19.56 15.27 29.46
C THR A 119 20.52 16.34 28.89
N PRO A 120 20.97 17.34 29.66
CA PRO A 120 21.86 18.39 29.18
C PRO A 120 23.22 17.94 28.59
N ALA A 121 23.92 18.85 27.91
CA ALA A 121 25.28 18.59 27.38
C ALA A 121 26.38 18.62 28.45
N SER A 122 26.13 19.21 29.61
CA SER A 122 26.99 19.13 30.80
C SER A 122 27.01 17.70 31.37
N GLU A 123 25.86 17.03 31.40
CA GLU A 123 25.61 15.72 32.03
C GLU A 123 26.01 14.54 31.12
N GLY A 124 27.26 14.57 30.65
CA GLY A 124 27.74 13.62 29.64
C GLY A 124 27.70 12.15 30.07
N GLU A 125 27.86 11.87 31.37
CA GLU A 125 27.78 10.53 31.96
C GLU A 125 26.33 10.03 32.08
N ALA A 126 25.41 10.87 32.55
CA ALA A 126 23.99 10.52 32.62
C ALA A 126 23.43 10.20 31.23
N LEU A 127 23.77 10.99 30.21
CA LEU A 127 23.39 10.71 28.82
C LEU A 127 23.91 9.34 28.35
N MET A 128 25.14 8.97 28.71
CA MET A 128 25.69 7.64 28.41
C MET A 128 24.93 6.51 29.13
N VAL A 129 24.51 6.71 30.38
CA VAL A 129 23.65 5.76 31.11
C VAL A 129 22.30 5.59 30.40
N HIS A 130 21.66 6.68 29.98
CA HIS A 130 20.38 6.61 29.25
C HIS A 130 20.52 5.93 27.88
N LEU A 131 21.55 6.26 27.09
CA LEU A 131 21.82 5.59 25.81
C LEU A 131 22.05 4.08 25.97
N ASN A 132 22.84 3.67 26.97
CA ASN A 132 23.05 2.25 27.28
C ASN A 132 21.76 1.57 27.77
N THR A 133 20.91 2.25 28.53
CA THR A 133 19.60 1.74 28.96
C THR A 133 18.67 1.52 27.75
N VAL A 134 18.58 2.47 26.81
CA VAL A 134 17.79 2.29 25.57
C VAL A 134 18.32 1.09 24.76
N SER A 135 19.64 0.96 24.60
CA SER A 135 20.25 -0.20 23.91
C SER A 135 19.93 -1.53 24.59
N ARG A 136 19.97 -1.59 25.93
CA ARG A 136 19.56 -2.77 26.70
C ARG A 136 18.08 -3.11 26.49
N LEU A 137 17.19 -2.12 26.51
CA LEU A 137 15.75 -2.31 26.35
C LEU A 137 15.39 -2.78 24.93
N ILE A 138 16.04 -2.25 23.89
CA ILE A 138 15.89 -2.77 22.52
C ILE A 138 16.28 -4.26 22.43
N ASN A 139 17.29 -4.70 23.21
CA ASN A 139 17.65 -6.10 23.26
C ASN A 139 16.63 -6.99 23.99
N GLN A 140 15.82 -6.42 24.88
CA GLN A 140 14.76 -7.11 25.61
C GLN A 140 13.43 -7.18 24.84
N LEU A 141 13.28 -6.43 23.74
CA LEU A 141 12.12 -6.58 22.85
C LEU A 141 12.01 -8.02 22.31
N PRO A 142 10.79 -8.57 22.18
CA PRO A 142 10.56 -9.86 21.53
C PRO A 142 11.21 -9.96 20.14
N GLY A 143 11.63 -11.18 19.77
CA GLY A 143 12.12 -11.50 18.42
C GLY A 143 10.99 -11.96 17.49
N GLY A 144 11.37 -12.67 16.42
CA GLY A 144 10.43 -13.20 15.44
C GLY A 144 9.86 -12.13 14.52
N GLU A 145 8.55 -12.16 14.29
CA GLU A 145 7.87 -11.28 13.34
C GLU A 145 7.66 -9.84 13.86
N ALA A 146 8.01 -9.50 15.12
CA ALA A 146 7.76 -8.18 15.68
C ALA A 146 8.84 -7.14 15.31
N SER A 147 8.43 -6.07 14.62
CA SER A 147 9.30 -5.06 13.99
C SER A 147 9.40 -3.71 14.72
N PHE A 148 8.42 -3.40 15.59
CA PHE A 148 8.36 -2.20 16.45
C PHE A 148 8.75 -0.86 15.77
N PRO A 149 8.11 -0.43 14.66
CA PRO A 149 8.48 0.81 13.97
C PRO A 149 8.31 2.07 14.84
N ALA A 150 7.33 2.10 15.75
CA ALA A 150 7.16 3.21 16.69
C ALA A 150 8.35 3.37 17.65
N VAL A 151 8.94 2.26 18.14
CA VAL A 151 10.16 2.29 18.97
C VAL A 151 11.29 2.94 18.21
N ARG A 152 11.54 2.48 16.98
CA ARG A 152 12.60 3.01 16.12
C ARG A 152 12.44 4.53 15.94
N ARG A 153 11.24 4.98 15.58
CA ARG A 153 10.92 6.40 15.37
C ARG A 153 11.05 7.22 16.66
N ALA A 154 10.59 6.72 17.80
CA ALA A 154 10.70 7.41 19.10
C ALA A 154 12.15 7.52 19.60
N VAL A 155 12.97 6.48 19.44
CA VAL A 155 14.40 6.54 19.81
C VAL A 155 15.14 7.56 18.93
N VAL A 156 14.89 7.55 17.62
CA VAL A 156 15.48 8.55 16.71
C VAL A 156 14.98 9.95 17.07
N ALA A 157 13.67 10.14 17.29
CA ALA A 157 13.10 11.42 17.68
C ALA A 157 13.73 11.98 18.97
N ALA A 158 13.96 11.13 19.98
CA ALA A 158 14.68 11.51 21.19
C ALA A 158 16.13 11.96 20.93
N LEU A 159 16.85 11.28 20.04
CA LEU A 159 18.21 11.67 19.63
C LEU A 159 18.21 13.01 18.88
N VAL A 160 17.22 13.25 18.01
CA VAL A 160 17.05 14.53 17.30
C VAL A 160 16.74 15.66 18.26
N LEU A 161 15.72 15.50 19.13
CA LEU A 161 15.38 16.47 20.18
C LEU A 161 16.59 16.78 21.06
N ARG A 162 17.35 15.75 21.43
CA ARG A 162 18.57 15.91 22.22
C ARG A 162 19.61 16.76 21.50
N ARG A 163 19.84 16.54 20.20
CA ARG A 163 20.78 17.35 19.40
C ARG A 163 20.29 18.79 19.23
N LEU A 164 19.00 18.99 18.98
CA LEU A 164 18.40 20.33 18.83
C LEU A 164 18.54 21.18 20.11
N ARG A 165 18.24 20.59 21.28
CA ARG A 165 18.17 21.33 22.55
C ARG A 165 19.53 21.65 23.17
N HIS A 166 20.54 20.81 22.96
CA HIS A 166 21.85 20.97 23.63
C HIS A 166 23.06 20.65 22.72
N GLY A 167 22.92 20.76 21.40
CA GLY A 167 24.00 20.60 20.43
C GLY A 167 24.50 19.16 20.24
N ALA A 168 25.59 19.04 19.49
CA ALA A 168 26.16 17.78 19.03
C ALA A 168 26.59 16.83 20.18
N PHE A 169 26.61 15.53 19.87
CA PHE A 169 27.10 14.50 20.78
C PHE A 169 28.64 14.55 20.87
N ARG A 170 29.20 14.25 22.05
CA ARG A 170 30.65 14.05 22.22
C ARG A 170 31.07 12.72 21.54
N PRO A 171 32.33 12.54 21.09
CA PRO A 171 32.73 11.34 20.33
C PRO A 171 32.40 9.96 20.97
N PRO A 172 32.48 9.76 22.31
CA PRO A 172 32.03 8.50 22.93
C PRO A 172 30.51 8.28 22.87
N GLN A 173 29.74 9.37 22.93
CA GLN A 173 28.28 9.37 22.81
C GLN A 173 27.89 9.10 21.37
N GLU A 174 28.51 9.77 20.40
CA GLU A 174 28.27 9.58 18.96
C GLU A 174 28.50 8.13 18.53
N ARG A 175 29.61 7.50 18.94
CA ARG A 175 29.85 6.06 18.70
C ARG A 175 28.80 5.14 19.35
N THR A 176 28.12 5.59 20.40
CA THR A 176 27.07 4.83 21.07
C THR A 176 25.71 5.04 20.40
N VAL A 177 25.43 6.27 19.96
CA VAL A 177 24.29 6.61 19.09
C VAL A 177 24.37 5.83 17.78
N GLN A 178 25.54 5.75 17.13
CA GLN A 178 25.67 5.02 15.87
C GLN A 178 25.42 3.51 16.03
N ARG A 179 25.96 2.90 17.08
CA ARG A 179 25.66 1.50 17.43
C ARG A 179 24.17 1.30 17.73
N LEU A 180 23.50 2.29 18.34
CA LEU A 180 22.07 2.24 18.65
C LEU A 180 21.20 2.27 17.37
N LEU A 181 21.55 3.11 16.38
CA LEU A 181 20.87 3.12 15.08
C LEU A 181 21.07 1.78 14.34
N GLN A 182 22.30 1.26 14.30
CA GLN A 182 22.62 -0.03 13.69
C GLN A 182 21.90 -1.21 14.37
N GLN A 183 21.69 -1.13 15.70
CA GLN A 183 20.91 -2.09 16.47
C GLN A 183 19.42 -2.06 16.08
N LEU A 184 18.83 -0.87 15.95
CA LEU A 184 17.45 -0.68 15.49
C LEU A 184 17.25 -1.22 14.06
N TRP A 185 18.17 -0.92 13.15
CA TRP A 185 18.14 -1.46 11.79
C TRP A 185 18.26 -2.99 11.76
N THR A 186 19.18 -3.54 12.56
CA THR A 186 19.37 -5.00 12.64
C THR A 186 18.10 -5.71 13.11
N ARG A 187 17.37 -5.13 14.07
CA ARG A 187 16.06 -5.62 14.53
C ARG A 187 15.00 -5.52 13.43
N HIS A 188 14.90 -4.39 12.74
CA HIS A 188 13.99 -4.22 11.59
C HIS A 188 14.24 -5.28 10.50
N ARG A 189 15.50 -5.46 10.07
CA ARG A 189 15.88 -6.43 9.04
C ARG A 189 15.60 -7.88 9.47
N ALA A 190 15.78 -8.21 10.75
CA ALA A 190 15.43 -9.53 11.27
C ALA A 190 13.92 -9.77 11.19
N ALA A 191 13.10 -8.85 11.69
CA ALA A 191 11.64 -8.95 11.62
C ALA A 191 11.12 -9.00 10.17
N ALA A 192 11.69 -8.21 9.26
CA ALA A 192 11.36 -8.23 7.83
C ALA A 192 11.59 -9.62 7.18
N ARG A 193 12.69 -10.29 7.55
CA ARG A 193 13.02 -11.65 7.09
C ARG A 193 12.05 -12.71 7.63
N GLU A 194 11.68 -12.63 8.91
CA GLU A 194 10.74 -13.57 9.55
C GLU A 194 9.29 -13.37 9.05
N LYS A 195 8.87 -12.11 8.85
CA LYS A 195 7.56 -11.76 8.30
C LYS A 195 7.34 -12.42 6.93
N GLY A 196 8.35 -12.43 6.06
CA GLY A 196 8.41 -13.29 4.87
C GLY A 196 7.40 -13.01 3.75
N ILE A 197 6.54 -12.00 3.91
CA ILE A 197 5.56 -11.48 2.94
C ILE A 197 5.47 -9.96 3.13
N VAL A 198 5.33 -9.21 2.04
CA VAL A 198 5.03 -7.78 2.03
C VAL A 198 3.51 -7.55 1.93
N GLU A 199 2.92 -6.82 2.88
CA GLU A 199 1.64 -6.15 2.69
C GLU A 199 1.89 -4.72 2.24
N PHE A 200 1.50 -4.38 1.03
CA PHE A 200 1.51 -3.01 0.54
C PHE A 200 0.14 -2.37 0.73
N ALA A 201 0.02 -1.43 1.67
CA ALA A 201 -1.14 -0.57 1.79
C ALA A 201 -1.11 0.46 0.67
N HIS A 202 -1.75 0.12 -0.44
CA HIS A 202 -1.79 0.95 -1.63
C HIS A 202 -2.86 2.05 -1.45
N VAL A 203 -2.45 3.22 -0.99
CA VAL A 203 -3.32 4.40 -1.09
C VAL A 203 -3.47 4.74 -2.56
N SER A 204 -4.66 4.51 -3.12
CA SER A 204 -4.95 4.76 -4.54
C SER A 204 -4.48 6.16 -4.95
N LYS A 205 -3.80 6.23 -6.11
CA LYS A 205 -3.14 7.43 -6.66
C LYS A 205 -1.89 7.94 -5.93
N SER A 206 -1.31 7.13 -5.04
CA SER A 206 0.00 7.36 -4.42
C SER A 206 1.15 6.56 -5.07
N GLY A 207 1.03 6.07 -6.30
CA GLY A 207 2.15 5.43 -7.04
C GLY A 207 2.23 3.90 -7.01
N GLY A 208 1.19 3.20 -6.54
CA GLY A 208 1.27 1.74 -6.35
C GLY A 208 1.47 0.88 -7.60
N THR A 209 1.16 1.37 -8.81
CA THR A 209 1.54 0.69 -10.05
C THR A 209 3.06 0.61 -10.18
N THR A 210 3.77 1.72 -9.91
CA THR A 210 5.23 1.80 -9.89
C THR A 210 5.81 0.90 -8.81
N PHE A 211 5.27 0.93 -7.59
CA PHE A 211 5.72 0.05 -6.50
C PHE A 211 5.55 -1.44 -6.84
N CYS A 212 4.42 -1.81 -7.44
CA CYS A 212 4.16 -3.18 -7.88
C CYS A 212 5.15 -3.64 -8.98
N GLN A 213 5.47 -2.77 -9.94
CA GLN A 213 6.47 -3.05 -10.98
C GLN A 213 7.90 -3.10 -10.43
N LEU A 214 8.25 -2.29 -9.43
CA LEU A 214 9.51 -2.43 -8.68
C LEU A 214 9.57 -3.78 -7.96
N ALA A 215 8.47 -4.23 -7.36
CA ALA A 215 8.42 -5.54 -6.72
C ALA A 215 8.69 -6.69 -7.72
N GLU A 216 8.15 -6.62 -8.93
CA GLU A 216 8.45 -7.60 -10.01
C GLU A 216 9.96 -7.64 -10.32
N ARG A 217 10.58 -6.47 -10.50
CA ARG A 217 12.03 -6.34 -10.76
C ARG A 217 12.90 -6.84 -9.61
N ASN A 218 12.44 -6.68 -8.37
CA ASN A 218 13.09 -7.21 -7.18
C ASN A 218 12.74 -8.67 -6.88
N GLY A 219 12.21 -9.44 -7.84
CA GLY A 219 11.98 -10.87 -7.68
C GLY A 219 10.87 -11.23 -6.70
N CYS A 220 9.90 -10.33 -6.47
CA CYS A 220 8.71 -10.66 -5.70
C CYS A 220 7.72 -11.50 -6.52
N ALA A 221 6.76 -12.14 -5.85
CA ALA A 221 5.74 -13.00 -6.47
C ALA A 221 4.34 -12.65 -5.95
N THR A 222 3.36 -12.57 -6.85
CA THR A 222 1.97 -12.22 -6.55
C THR A 222 1.00 -12.77 -7.62
N GLU A 223 -0.30 -12.47 -7.53
CA GLU A 223 -1.30 -12.93 -8.50
C GLU A 223 -1.12 -12.29 -9.89
N SER A 224 -0.83 -10.99 -9.96
CA SER A 224 -0.49 -10.30 -11.20
C SER A 224 0.20 -8.94 -10.96
N PHE A 225 1.30 -8.70 -11.70
CA PHE A 225 1.99 -7.41 -11.76
C PHE A 225 1.41 -6.43 -12.79
N ALA A 226 0.32 -6.80 -13.49
CA ALA A 226 -0.28 -5.94 -14.50
C ALA A 226 -0.78 -4.61 -13.90
N ALA A 227 -0.65 -3.50 -14.65
CA ALA A 227 -0.98 -2.15 -14.18
C ALA A 227 -2.47 -1.94 -13.84
N ASN A 228 -3.37 -2.81 -14.30
CA ASN A 228 -4.79 -2.83 -13.92
C ASN A 228 -5.10 -3.80 -12.75
N LYS A 229 -4.07 -4.43 -12.19
CA LYS A 229 -4.12 -5.37 -11.06
C LYS A 229 -3.29 -4.91 -9.86
N ASN A 230 -2.23 -4.13 -10.06
CA ASN A 230 -1.44 -3.50 -8.98
C ASN A 230 -1.04 -4.47 -7.84
N CYS A 231 -0.70 -5.74 -8.13
CA CYS A 231 -0.35 -6.73 -7.12
C CYS A 231 -1.50 -7.09 -6.16
N GLU A 232 -2.76 -6.77 -6.49
CA GLU A 232 -3.94 -7.21 -5.75
C GLU A 232 -4.11 -8.74 -5.86
N VAL A 233 -4.61 -9.35 -4.77
CA VAL A 233 -5.00 -10.77 -4.73
C VAL A 233 -6.53 -10.85 -4.71
N ALA A 234 -7.13 -11.42 -5.76
CA ALA A 234 -8.56 -11.26 -6.06
C ALA A 234 -9.49 -11.82 -4.97
N VAL A 235 -9.05 -12.85 -4.25
CA VAL A 235 -9.85 -13.48 -3.18
C VAL A 235 -10.03 -12.55 -1.96
N PHE A 236 -9.07 -11.69 -1.65
CA PHE A 236 -9.20 -10.72 -0.54
C PHE A 236 -10.16 -9.57 -0.88
N ARG A 237 -10.31 -9.28 -2.18
CA ARG A 237 -11.13 -8.19 -2.71
C ARG A 237 -10.75 -6.83 -2.12
N ASP A 238 -9.45 -6.53 -2.12
CA ASP A 238 -8.92 -5.25 -1.62
C ASP A 238 -8.90 -4.15 -2.69
N GLN A 239 -9.59 -4.31 -3.82
CA GLN A 239 -9.70 -3.27 -4.84
C GLN A 239 -10.45 -2.03 -4.32
N PRO A 240 -10.22 -0.82 -4.87
CA PRO A 240 -10.85 0.40 -4.37
C PRO A 240 -12.37 0.41 -4.53
N ARG A 241 -13.04 1.10 -3.60
CA ARG A 241 -14.51 1.09 -3.46
C ARG A 241 -15.04 2.46 -3.11
N TYR A 242 -14.87 3.41 -4.03
CA TYR A 242 -15.10 4.83 -3.75
C TYR A 242 -16.24 5.50 -4.53
N VAL A 243 -16.82 4.85 -5.55
CA VAL A 243 -17.94 5.45 -6.29
C VAL A 243 -19.24 5.22 -5.54
N ASN A 244 -19.92 6.31 -5.20
CA ASN A 244 -21.24 6.30 -4.59
C ASN A 244 -22.27 5.83 -5.62
N GLY A 245 -22.68 4.57 -5.54
CA GLY A 245 -23.61 3.95 -6.49
C GLY A 245 -24.98 4.62 -6.54
N THR A 246 -25.47 5.14 -5.42
CA THR A 246 -26.77 5.85 -5.37
C THR A 246 -26.70 7.17 -6.14
N VAL A 247 -25.63 7.95 -5.96
CA VAL A 247 -25.43 9.20 -6.71
C VAL A 247 -25.21 8.92 -8.19
N HIS A 248 -24.36 7.94 -8.54
CA HIS A 248 -24.15 7.52 -9.92
C HIS A 248 -25.47 7.13 -10.63
N VAL A 249 -26.37 6.38 -9.97
CA VAL A 249 -27.69 6.04 -10.55
C VAL A 249 -28.60 7.27 -10.64
N ALA A 250 -28.58 8.17 -9.65
CA ALA A 250 -29.39 9.38 -9.65
C ALA A 250 -29.01 10.34 -10.80
N LEU A 251 -27.71 10.51 -11.09
CA LEU A 251 -27.22 11.33 -12.20
C LEU A 251 -27.84 10.92 -13.56
N ARG A 252 -28.12 9.63 -13.76
CA ARG A 252 -28.73 9.13 -15.00
C ARG A 252 -30.17 9.58 -15.23
N LYS A 253 -30.90 10.03 -14.20
CA LYS A 253 -32.33 10.43 -14.29
C LYS A 253 -33.20 9.41 -15.04
N GLY A 254 -32.93 8.11 -14.83
CA GLY A 254 -33.63 6.99 -15.48
C GLY A 254 -33.16 6.62 -16.89
N ARG A 255 -32.23 7.36 -17.50
CA ARG A 255 -31.61 6.99 -18.80
C ARG A 255 -30.81 5.70 -18.64
N LYS A 256 -30.97 4.78 -19.61
CA LYS A 256 -30.05 3.64 -19.79
C LYS A 256 -28.79 4.13 -20.48
N THR A 257 -27.66 3.62 -20.02
CA THR A 257 -26.31 3.97 -20.47
C THR A 257 -25.45 2.71 -20.54
N GLN A 258 -24.37 2.72 -21.30
CA GLN A 258 -23.38 1.64 -21.25
C GLN A 258 -22.67 1.54 -19.87
N CYS A 259 -22.78 2.59 -19.05
CA CYS A 259 -22.27 2.68 -17.68
C CYS A 259 -23.30 2.37 -16.58
N ASP A 260 -24.39 1.65 -16.86
CA ASP A 260 -25.51 1.44 -15.92
C ASP A 260 -25.11 0.91 -14.52
N ARG A 261 -23.93 0.29 -14.39
CA ARG A 261 -23.29 -0.06 -13.11
C ARG A 261 -22.06 0.82 -12.87
N PRO A 262 -21.93 1.47 -11.70
CA PRO A 262 -20.73 2.22 -11.35
C PRO A 262 -19.50 1.31 -11.32
N ASN A 263 -18.37 1.81 -11.86
CA ASN A 263 -17.07 1.21 -11.62
C ASN A 263 -16.68 1.41 -10.14
N LYS A 264 -15.93 0.48 -9.53
CA LYS A 264 -15.44 0.57 -8.13
C LYS A 264 -16.50 1.02 -7.09
N PRO A 265 -17.68 0.37 -7.01
CA PRO A 265 -18.76 0.79 -6.11
C PRO A 265 -18.41 0.66 -4.64
N MET A 266 -18.76 1.69 -3.85
CA MET A 266 -18.77 1.63 -2.39
C MET A 266 -19.54 0.40 -1.91
N SER A 267 -18.85 -0.49 -1.21
CA SER A 267 -19.35 -1.79 -0.78
C SER A 267 -18.44 -2.36 0.28
N LEU A 268 -18.97 -3.12 1.23
CA LEU A 268 -18.16 -3.73 2.29
C LEU A 268 -17.26 -4.84 1.73
N ARG A 269 -16.09 -5.03 2.33
CA ARG A 269 -15.18 -6.14 1.99
C ARG A 269 -15.65 -7.43 2.66
N ARG A 270 -15.15 -8.57 2.18
CA ARG A 270 -15.19 -9.82 2.92
C ARG A 270 -13.99 -9.84 3.86
N GLU A 271 -14.24 -9.86 5.17
CA GLU A 271 -13.16 -9.90 6.14
C GLU A 271 -12.44 -11.26 6.12
N TYR A 272 -11.11 -11.18 6.12
CA TYR A 272 -10.17 -12.28 6.33
C TYR A 272 -9.17 -11.82 7.38
N SER A 273 -8.90 -12.65 8.38
CA SER A 273 -7.87 -12.32 9.38
C SER A 273 -6.48 -12.34 8.76
N CYS A 274 -5.53 -11.62 9.37
CA CYS A 274 -4.16 -11.58 8.89
C CYS A 274 -3.45 -12.95 8.89
N ALA A 275 -3.82 -13.85 9.80
CA ALA A 275 -3.37 -15.24 9.76
C ALA A 275 -3.93 -16.00 8.54
N GLN A 276 -5.21 -15.81 8.20
CA GLN A 276 -5.81 -16.40 6.99
C GLN A 276 -5.18 -15.83 5.71
N ARG A 277 -4.96 -14.51 5.66
CA ARG A 277 -4.27 -13.84 4.54
C ARG A 277 -2.86 -14.40 4.35
N LYS A 278 -2.04 -14.46 5.42
CA LYS A 278 -0.67 -14.99 5.36
C LYS A 278 -0.64 -16.42 4.86
N ARG A 279 -1.50 -17.29 5.40
CA ARG A 279 -1.58 -18.68 4.98
C ARG A 279 -1.93 -18.83 3.49
N MET A 280 -2.91 -18.08 2.98
CA MET A 280 -3.29 -18.12 1.57
C MET A 280 -2.16 -17.64 0.63
N LEU A 281 -1.40 -16.62 1.04
CA LEU A 281 -0.22 -16.15 0.30
C LEU A 281 0.90 -17.20 0.30
N GLN A 282 1.17 -17.82 1.45
CA GLN A 282 2.15 -18.92 1.60
C GLN A 282 1.76 -20.15 0.74
N GLU A 283 0.49 -20.57 0.78
CA GLU A 283 -0.06 -21.64 -0.06
C GLU A 283 0.14 -21.38 -1.58
N LYS A 284 0.18 -20.10 -1.99
CA LYS A 284 0.44 -19.66 -3.37
C LYS A 284 1.89 -19.29 -3.67
N ARG A 285 2.78 -19.33 -2.68
CA ARG A 285 4.17 -18.83 -2.74
C ARG A 285 4.26 -17.36 -3.16
N TYR A 286 3.25 -16.56 -2.82
CA TYR A 286 3.27 -15.11 -3.01
C TYR A 286 4.05 -14.45 -1.88
N THR A 287 4.95 -13.54 -2.23
CA THR A 287 5.81 -12.77 -1.32
C THR A 287 5.39 -11.31 -1.21
N ILE A 288 4.44 -10.85 -2.05
CA ILE A 288 3.83 -9.51 -1.97
C ILE A 288 2.35 -9.57 -2.32
N TYR A 289 1.55 -8.72 -1.69
CA TYR A 289 0.25 -8.30 -2.21
C TYR A 289 -0.07 -6.84 -1.87
N ALA A 290 -0.94 -6.23 -2.66
CA ALA A 290 -1.48 -4.90 -2.40
C ALA A 290 -2.89 -4.95 -1.79
N ASN A 291 -3.12 -4.02 -0.86
CA ASN A 291 -4.42 -3.70 -0.28
C ASN A 291 -4.79 -2.25 -0.69
N GLU A 292 -5.58 -2.08 -1.76
CA GLU A 292 -5.95 -0.76 -2.32
C GLU A 292 -7.29 -0.21 -1.77
N TYR A 293 -7.84 -0.81 -0.70
CA TYR A 293 -9.11 -0.38 -0.10
C TYR A 293 -8.92 0.33 1.24
N THR A 294 -8.70 -0.44 2.31
CA THR A 294 -8.52 0.07 3.68
C THR A 294 -7.74 -0.94 4.52
N ALA A 295 -7.14 -0.46 5.62
CA ALA A 295 -6.70 -1.29 6.74
C ALA A 295 -7.76 -2.36 7.08
N VAL A 296 -7.32 -3.55 7.49
CA VAL A 296 -8.22 -4.66 7.81
C VAL A 296 -8.93 -4.43 9.14
N GLY A 297 -10.11 -5.02 9.31
CA GLY A 297 -10.97 -4.70 10.45
C GLY A 297 -11.62 -3.32 10.32
N GLY A 298 -11.64 -2.55 11.40
CA GLY A 298 -12.20 -1.18 11.42
C GLY A 298 -13.73 -1.06 11.30
N ARG A 299 -14.43 -2.08 10.81
CA ARG A 299 -15.86 -2.07 10.48
C ARG A 299 -16.80 -1.79 11.67
N LEU A 300 -16.53 -2.38 12.83
CA LEU A 300 -17.32 -2.13 14.06
C LEU A 300 -16.87 -0.83 14.76
N SER A 301 -15.57 -0.58 14.74
CA SER A 301 -14.89 0.50 15.45
C SER A 301 -13.55 0.79 14.76
N PRO A 302 -13.18 2.06 14.52
CA PRO A 302 -11.90 2.38 13.90
C PRO A 302 -10.71 1.99 14.79
N GLN A 303 -10.89 1.89 16.11
CA GLN A 303 -9.85 1.38 17.03
C GLN A 303 -9.47 -0.10 16.77
N LEU A 304 -10.24 -0.81 15.95
CA LEU A 304 -9.98 -2.19 15.52
C LEU A 304 -9.41 -2.28 14.09
N ALA A 305 -9.14 -1.15 13.42
CA ALA A 305 -8.44 -1.16 12.14
C ALA A 305 -6.95 -1.47 12.37
N HIS A 306 -6.39 -2.33 11.53
CA HIS A 306 -5.00 -2.75 11.61
C HIS A 306 -4.41 -3.06 10.23
N SER A 307 -3.10 -2.95 10.11
CA SER A 307 -2.33 -3.69 9.10
C SER A 307 -2.08 -5.13 9.59
N CYS A 308 -1.65 -6.00 8.69
CA CYS A 308 -1.23 -7.35 9.04
C CYS A 308 0.21 -7.36 9.56
N GLY A 309 0.36 -7.08 10.86
CA GLY A 309 1.67 -7.06 11.55
C GLY A 309 2.48 -8.36 11.49
N ASN A 310 1.88 -9.48 11.08
CA ASN A 310 2.57 -10.74 10.73
C ASN A 310 3.18 -10.73 9.31
N MET A 311 3.17 -9.59 8.63
CA MET A 311 3.75 -9.30 7.31
C MET A 311 4.54 -7.99 7.40
N LEU A 312 5.44 -7.75 6.44
CA LEU A 312 6.19 -6.50 6.32
C LEU A 312 5.28 -5.44 5.72
N THR A 313 4.90 -4.44 6.51
CA THR A 313 3.85 -3.48 6.15
C THR A 313 4.44 -2.22 5.54
N VAL A 314 4.07 -1.94 4.30
CA VAL A 314 4.59 -0.83 3.51
C VAL A 314 3.45 0.10 3.13
N LEU A 315 3.64 1.40 3.35
CA LEU A 315 2.67 2.43 2.95
C LEU A 315 3.37 3.47 2.07
N GLN A 316 2.85 3.68 0.86
CA GLN A 316 3.27 4.80 0.01
C GLN A 316 2.27 5.95 0.12
N MET A 317 2.77 7.09 0.59
CA MET A 317 2.03 8.33 0.75
C MET A 317 2.31 9.26 -0.43
N ARG A 318 1.36 10.16 -0.66
CA ARG A 318 1.43 11.23 -1.64
C ARG A 318 0.77 12.47 -1.05
N HIS A 319 1.22 13.65 -1.43
CA HIS A 319 0.60 14.90 -1.00
C HIS A 319 -0.92 14.88 -1.30
N PRO A 320 -1.80 15.12 -0.31
CA PRO A 320 -3.23 14.85 -0.43
C PRO A 320 -3.93 15.61 -1.57
N HIS A 321 -3.54 16.86 -1.83
CA HIS A 321 -4.10 17.64 -2.93
C HIS A 321 -3.72 17.03 -4.28
N SER A 322 -2.44 16.70 -4.47
CA SER A 322 -1.92 16.06 -5.69
C SER A 322 -2.56 14.68 -5.94
N ARG A 323 -2.77 13.90 -4.87
CA ARG A 323 -3.50 12.63 -4.90
C ARG A 323 -4.97 12.82 -5.28
N MET A 324 -5.63 13.84 -4.72
CA MET A 324 -7.04 14.18 -4.96
C MET A 324 -7.28 14.61 -6.42
N LEU A 325 -6.48 15.53 -6.96
CA LEU A 325 -6.54 15.92 -8.38
C LEU A 325 -6.33 14.71 -9.30
N SER A 326 -5.34 13.87 -8.98
CA SER A 326 -5.08 12.62 -9.71
C SER A 326 -6.22 11.59 -9.63
N HIS A 327 -7.05 11.63 -8.58
CA HIS A 327 -8.30 10.88 -8.50
C HIS A 327 -9.38 11.45 -9.43
N ILE A 328 -9.54 12.77 -9.49
CA ILE A 328 -10.51 13.44 -10.35
C ILE A 328 -10.22 13.09 -11.81
N HIS A 329 -9.01 13.38 -12.31
CA HIS A 329 -8.63 13.05 -13.70
C HIS A 329 -8.78 11.55 -14.01
N HIS A 330 -8.44 10.66 -13.06
CA HIS A 330 -8.62 9.23 -13.26
C HIS A 330 -10.07 8.83 -13.40
N VAL A 331 -10.96 9.36 -12.56
CA VAL A 331 -12.39 9.04 -12.64
C VAL A 331 -13.01 9.70 -13.87
N TRP A 332 -12.64 10.94 -14.20
CA TRP A 332 -13.02 11.63 -15.43
C TRP A 332 -12.69 10.82 -16.70
N GLY A 333 -11.44 10.39 -16.83
CA GLY A 333 -11.01 9.49 -17.92
C GLY A 333 -11.64 8.09 -17.84
N THR A 334 -11.95 7.59 -16.64
CA THR A 334 -12.69 6.33 -16.46
C THR A 334 -14.11 6.45 -17.01
N TYR A 335 -14.83 7.55 -16.72
CA TYR A 335 -16.16 7.82 -17.28
C TYR A 335 -16.10 8.03 -18.80
N LEU A 336 -15.07 8.68 -19.34
CA LEU A 336 -14.89 8.75 -20.79
C LEU A 336 -14.73 7.35 -21.41
N ASN A 337 -13.81 6.54 -20.87
CA ASN A 337 -13.51 5.21 -21.41
C ASN A 337 -14.64 4.19 -21.24
N HIS A 338 -15.42 4.29 -20.16
CA HIS A 338 -16.51 3.33 -19.89
C HIS A 338 -17.87 3.83 -20.40
N CYS A 339 -18.12 5.15 -20.41
CA CYS A 339 -19.43 5.74 -20.71
C CYS A 339 -19.48 6.47 -22.06
N GLY A 340 -18.33 6.78 -22.66
CA GLY A 340 -18.27 7.53 -23.92
C GLY A 340 -18.97 8.88 -23.81
N ALA A 341 -19.80 9.19 -24.81
CA ALA A 341 -20.60 10.42 -24.85
C ALA A 341 -21.58 10.60 -23.66
N ASP A 342 -21.98 9.51 -22.97
CA ASP A 342 -22.83 9.62 -21.78
C ASP A 342 -22.11 10.35 -20.62
N ARG A 343 -20.77 10.45 -20.60
CA ARG A 343 -20.02 11.22 -19.60
C ARG A 343 -20.60 12.63 -19.49
N GLU A 344 -20.55 13.39 -20.57
CA GLU A 344 -21.04 14.77 -20.62
C GLU A 344 -22.56 14.82 -20.73
N ALA A 345 -23.15 14.01 -21.61
CA ALA A 345 -24.58 14.10 -21.92
C ALA A 345 -25.52 13.55 -20.83
N VAL A 346 -24.99 12.84 -19.83
CA VAL A 346 -25.75 12.21 -18.75
C VAL A 346 -25.14 12.50 -17.38
N TYR A 347 -23.89 12.10 -17.14
CA TYR A 347 -23.32 12.08 -15.78
C TYR A 347 -22.87 13.46 -15.28
N PHE A 348 -22.36 14.31 -16.17
CA PHE A 348 -21.82 15.64 -15.85
C PHE A 348 -22.54 16.77 -16.61
N ALA A 349 -23.75 16.50 -17.13
CA ALA A 349 -24.58 17.45 -17.88
C ALA A 349 -25.04 18.67 -17.06
N GLY A 350 -24.94 18.60 -15.73
CA GLY A 350 -25.22 19.70 -14.80
C GLY A 350 -23.97 20.44 -14.31
N GLY A 351 -22.80 20.17 -14.90
CA GLY A 351 -21.50 20.56 -14.36
C GLY A 351 -20.86 19.47 -13.49
N HIS A 352 -19.68 19.78 -12.96
CA HIS A 352 -18.86 18.88 -12.15
C HIS A 352 -18.14 19.65 -11.02
N GLU A 353 -18.88 20.50 -10.30
CA GLU A 353 -18.32 21.28 -9.19
C GLU A 353 -17.91 20.40 -8.00
N ALA A 354 -17.10 20.94 -7.08
CA ALA A 354 -16.54 20.20 -5.95
C ALA A 354 -17.60 19.44 -5.13
N THR A 355 -18.79 20.02 -4.97
CA THR A 355 -19.92 19.38 -4.29
C THR A 355 -20.45 18.12 -5.00
N ASP A 356 -20.44 18.10 -6.33
CA ASP A 356 -20.93 16.96 -7.11
C ASP A 356 -19.87 15.86 -7.18
N TRP A 357 -18.61 16.25 -7.31
CA TRP A 357 -17.48 15.36 -7.13
C TRP A 357 -17.47 14.69 -5.74
N VAL A 358 -17.67 15.46 -4.66
CA VAL A 358 -17.72 14.92 -3.29
C VAL A 358 -18.93 14.00 -3.07
N ARG A 359 -20.08 14.27 -3.69
CA ARG A 359 -21.24 13.34 -3.66
C ARG A 359 -20.92 12.01 -4.35
N LEU A 360 -20.21 12.06 -5.48
CA LEU A 360 -19.87 10.89 -6.30
C LEU A 360 -18.69 10.08 -5.74
N LEU A 361 -17.68 10.76 -5.17
CA LEU A 361 -16.41 10.22 -4.66
C LEU A 361 -16.16 10.69 -3.20
N PRO A 362 -17.02 10.35 -2.23
CA PRO A 362 -16.96 10.94 -0.89
C PRO A 362 -15.68 10.60 -0.10
N ALA A 363 -15.06 9.44 -0.35
CA ALA A 363 -13.83 9.07 0.33
C ALA A 363 -12.55 9.65 -0.33
N PRO A 364 -12.31 9.53 -1.65
CA PRO A 364 -11.08 10.04 -2.29
C PRO A 364 -10.84 11.55 -2.13
N LEU A 365 -11.93 12.31 -1.96
CA LEU A 365 -11.91 13.78 -1.94
C LEU A 365 -12.09 14.38 -0.54
N ASN A 366 -12.12 13.57 0.52
CA ASN A 366 -12.21 14.06 1.90
C ASN A 366 -11.38 13.19 2.85
N ASN A 367 -10.16 13.60 3.16
CA ASN A 367 -9.24 12.91 4.07
C ASN A 367 -9.09 11.40 3.80
N TYR A 368 -8.71 11.07 2.57
CA TYR A 368 -8.64 9.68 2.09
C TYR A 368 -7.57 8.84 2.80
N LEU A 369 -6.44 9.43 3.19
CA LEU A 369 -5.38 8.73 3.92
C LEU A 369 -5.89 8.36 5.32
N VAL A 370 -6.47 9.31 6.06
CA VAL A 370 -7.14 9.04 7.36
C VAL A 370 -8.19 7.93 7.21
N ARG A 371 -9.05 8.02 6.18
CA ARG A 371 -10.07 7.02 5.85
C ARG A 371 -9.49 5.64 5.55
N SER A 372 -8.37 5.58 4.84
CA SER A 372 -7.71 4.32 4.44
C SER A 372 -7.09 3.63 5.66
N LEU A 373 -6.47 4.38 6.57
CA LEU A 373 -5.85 3.83 7.79
C LEU A 373 -6.88 3.38 8.84
N LEU A 374 -8.05 4.03 8.91
CA LEU A 374 -9.06 3.77 9.95
C LEU A 374 -10.17 2.75 9.58
N GLY A 375 -10.01 2.08 8.44
CA GLY A 375 -10.89 0.97 8.05
C GLY A 375 -12.30 1.37 7.62
N GLU A 376 -13.13 0.36 7.33
CA GLU A 376 -14.39 0.53 6.60
C GLU A 376 -15.41 1.46 7.30
N LYS A 377 -15.40 1.58 8.64
CA LYS A 377 -16.32 2.47 9.36
C LYS A 377 -16.05 3.95 9.09
N VAL A 378 -14.78 4.36 9.10
CA VAL A 378 -14.39 5.75 8.83
C VAL A 378 -14.38 6.02 7.34
N PHE A 379 -13.94 5.06 6.52
CA PHE A 379 -13.94 5.20 5.07
C PHE A 379 -15.30 5.58 4.50
N ASN A 380 -16.38 4.98 5.02
CA ASN A 380 -17.75 5.22 4.54
C ASN A 380 -18.50 6.38 5.25
N LEU A 381 -17.84 7.17 6.11
CA LEU A 381 -18.47 8.36 6.69
C LEU A 381 -18.85 9.41 5.61
N PRO A 382 -19.89 10.22 5.79
CA PRO A 382 -20.11 11.41 4.98
C PRO A 382 -18.88 12.33 4.91
N ALA A 383 -18.79 13.15 3.87
CA ALA A 383 -17.79 14.20 3.79
C ALA A 383 -17.97 15.22 4.94
N GLY A 384 -16.87 15.81 5.42
CA GLY A 384 -16.88 16.70 6.58
C GLY A 384 -16.99 16.02 7.95
N GLN A 385 -17.23 14.70 8.04
CA GLN A 385 -17.32 13.97 9.33
C GLN A 385 -15.99 13.36 9.81
N ILE A 386 -14.88 13.65 9.13
CA ILE A 386 -13.53 13.34 9.65
C ILE A 386 -13.15 14.42 10.66
N THR A 387 -12.51 14.03 11.77
CA THR A 387 -12.31 14.89 12.94
C THR A 387 -10.88 14.74 13.47
N GLU A 388 -10.46 15.65 14.35
CA GLU A 388 -9.15 15.57 15.03
C GLU A 388 -8.95 14.25 15.79
N LYS A 389 -10.03 13.63 16.31
CA LYS A 389 -9.98 12.29 16.93
C LYS A 389 -9.64 11.19 15.93
N HIS A 390 -10.10 11.32 14.68
CA HIS A 390 -9.70 10.44 13.59
C HIS A 390 -8.25 10.68 13.18
N LEU A 391 -7.81 11.94 13.09
CA LEU A 391 -6.41 12.27 12.80
C LEU A 391 -5.45 11.70 13.86
N GLY A 392 -5.72 11.90 15.16
CA GLY A 392 -4.91 11.35 16.24
C GLY A 392 -4.80 9.82 16.19
N LEU A 393 -5.91 9.13 15.95
CA LEU A 393 -5.91 7.67 15.79
C LEU A 393 -5.11 7.22 14.55
N ALA A 394 -5.23 7.94 13.44
CA ALA A 394 -4.49 7.65 12.21
C ALA A 394 -2.98 7.89 12.37
N ARG A 395 -2.56 8.94 13.11
CA ARG A 395 -1.15 9.17 13.50
C ARG A 395 -0.60 8.00 14.32
N ILE A 396 -1.35 7.46 15.28
CA ILE A 396 -0.95 6.28 16.07
C ILE A 396 -0.77 5.06 15.15
N PHE A 397 -1.74 4.78 14.26
CA PHE A 397 -1.62 3.63 13.36
C PHE A 397 -0.44 3.78 12.39
N LEU A 398 -0.22 4.98 11.85
CA LEU A 398 0.94 5.28 11.01
C LEU A 398 2.26 5.00 11.76
N ALA A 399 2.37 5.43 13.01
CA ALA A 399 3.55 5.24 13.86
C ALA A 399 3.83 3.77 14.20
N PHE A 400 2.80 2.98 14.55
CA PHE A 400 2.96 1.61 15.10
C PHE A 400 2.77 0.48 14.09
N GLN A 401 1.94 0.65 13.06
CA GLN A 401 1.48 -0.45 12.22
C GLN A 401 2.20 -0.57 10.86
N TYR A 402 3.00 0.42 10.48
CA TYR A 402 3.67 0.50 9.17
C TYR A 402 5.18 0.48 9.33
N ASP A 403 5.81 -0.61 8.88
CA ASP A 403 7.24 -0.87 9.01
C ASP A 403 8.10 0.02 8.13
N VAL A 404 7.61 0.33 6.93
CA VAL A 404 8.30 1.15 5.93
C VAL A 404 7.32 2.16 5.35
N LEU A 405 7.73 3.43 5.34
CA LEU A 405 6.99 4.54 4.76
C LEU A 405 7.73 5.04 3.53
N LEU A 406 6.99 5.23 2.44
CA LEU A 406 7.47 5.80 1.18
C LEU A 406 6.72 7.11 0.91
N VAL A 407 7.39 8.08 0.28
CA VAL A 407 6.85 9.40 -0.02
C VAL A 407 7.04 9.64 -1.51
N LEU A 408 5.94 9.67 -2.29
CA LEU A 408 6.02 9.70 -3.75
C LEU A 408 6.77 10.94 -4.28
N GLU A 409 6.63 12.07 -3.61
CA GLU A 409 7.29 13.33 -3.93
C GLU A 409 8.79 13.40 -3.53
N ASP A 410 9.28 12.47 -2.71
CA ASP A 410 10.67 12.44 -2.23
C ASP A 410 11.31 11.11 -2.66
N SER A 411 11.93 11.14 -3.85
CA SER A 411 12.58 9.98 -4.48
C SER A 411 13.73 9.45 -3.65
N ASP A 412 14.54 10.32 -3.05
CA ASP A 412 15.77 9.95 -2.35
C ASP A 412 15.44 9.28 -1.02
N LEU A 413 14.44 9.82 -0.30
CA LEU A 413 13.87 9.22 0.89
C LEU A 413 13.25 7.86 0.61
N SER A 414 12.50 7.76 -0.50
CA SER A 414 11.87 6.50 -0.92
C SER A 414 12.92 5.47 -1.37
N ASN A 415 13.92 5.85 -2.16
CA ASN A 415 15.03 4.99 -2.57
C ASN A 415 15.77 4.41 -1.35
N THR A 416 16.11 5.27 -0.39
CA THR A 416 16.75 4.86 0.88
C THR A 416 15.90 3.81 1.62
N ALA A 417 14.58 4.02 1.68
CA ALA A 417 13.64 3.11 2.32
C ALA A 417 13.40 1.80 1.54
N LEU A 418 13.46 1.81 0.21
CA LEU A 418 13.43 0.61 -0.63
C LEU A 418 14.71 -0.22 -0.43
N SER A 419 15.89 0.40 -0.54
CA SER A 419 17.18 -0.27 -0.40
C SER A 419 17.39 -0.84 1.00
N TYR A 420 17.26 -0.05 2.07
CA TYR A 420 17.61 -0.51 3.42
C TYR A 420 16.41 -1.01 4.24
N GLY A 421 15.21 -0.51 3.96
CA GLY A 421 13.97 -0.94 4.58
C GLY A 421 13.40 -2.24 3.99
N LEU A 422 13.42 -2.41 2.67
CA LEU A 422 12.93 -3.62 1.98
C LEU A 422 14.05 -4.55 1.46
N GLY A 423 15.28 -4.07 1.33
CA GLY A 423 16.39 -4.87 0.78
C GLY A 423 16.35 -4.97 -0.73
N TRP A 424 15.67 -4.04 -1.40
CA TRP A 424 15.49 -4.00 -2.85
C TRP A 424 16.72 -3.37 -3.51
N GLY A 425 17.20 -3.97 -4.60
CA GLY A 425 18.32 -3.42 -5.38
C GLY A 425 17.87 -2.60 -6.58
N GLU A 426 16.62 -2.76 -7.02
CA GLU A 426 15.98 -1.88 -8.00
C GLU A 426 15.02 -0.95 -7.24
N HIS A 427 15.29 0.35 -7.25
CA HIS A 427 14.44 1.36 -6.60
C HIS A 427 13.93 2.45 -7.56
N GLU A 428 14.57 2.62 -8.72
CA GLU A 428 14.17 3.59 -9.74
C GLU A 428 13.24 2.99 -10.80
N LEU A 429 12.18 3.75 -11.12
CA LEU A 429 11.25 3.41 -12.19
C LEU A 429 10.68 4.69 -12.82
N HIS A 430 11.16 5.04 -14.02
CA HIS A 430 10.58 6.09 -14.86
C HIS A 430 9.29 5.64 -15.54
N VAL A 431 8.30 5.21 -14.75
CA VAL A 431 6.95 4.91 -15.26
C VAL A 431 6.11 6.16 -15.17
N ASN A 432 6.30 7.04 -16.14
CA ASN A 432 5.31 7.89 -16.81
C ASN A 432 6.06 8.90 -17.69
N ALA A 433 5.86 8.84 -19.00
CA ALA A 433 5.91 10.07 -19.78
C ALA A 433 4.79 10.98 -19.27
N ALA A 434 4.98 12.31 -19.32
CA ALA A 434 3.90 13.24 -19.02
C ALA A 434 2.64 12.86 -19.82
N ALA A 435 1.47 12.89 -19.17
CA ALA A 435 0.23 12.77 -19.91
C ALA A 435 0.23 13.89 -20.96
N PRO A 436 -0.06 13.60 -22.25
CA PRO A 436 -0.08 14.65 -23.26
C PRO A 436 -1.08 15.71 -22.82
N ASP A 437 -0.68 16.97 -22.91
CA ASP A 437 -1.41 18.13 -22.43
C ASP A 437 -2.67 18.32 -23.29
N SER A 438 -3.71 17.54 -22.97
CA SER A 438 -4.98 17.56 -23.68
C SER A 438 -5.76 18.77 -23.19
N GLY A 439 -5.65 19.89 -23.92
CA GLY A 439 -6.37 21.15 -23.70
C GLY A 439 -7.91 21.07 -23.87
N SER A 440 -8.49 19.95 -23.47
CA SER A 440 -9.90 19.68 -23.28
C SER A 440 -10.21 19.66 -21.78
N ASP A 441 -11.48 19.90 -21.41
CA ASP A 441 -12.01 19.69 -20.06
C ASP A 441 -11.40 18.44 -19.36
N ASP A 442 -10.64 18.70 -18.30
CA ASP A 442 -9.86 17.73 -17.52
C ASP A 442 -10.65 17.16 -16.31
N GLY A 443 -11.89 17.64 -16.14
CA GLY A 443 -12.82 17.28 -15.09
C GLY A 443 -12.61 18.02 -13.76
N LEU A 444 -11.68 18.96 -13.65
CA LEU A 444 -11.46 19.69 -12.40
C LEU A 444 -12.60 20.70 -12.12
N PRO A 445 -13.13 20.77 -10.89
CA PRO A 445 -14.14 21.76 -10.53
C PRO A 445 -13.58 23.18 -10.53
N SER A 446 -14.42 24.20 -10.74
CA SER A 446 -13.98 25.59 -10.68
C SER A 446 -13.65 26.06 -9.25
N ASN A 447 -14.22 25.40 -8.24
CA ASN A 447 -14.10 25.73 -6.82
C ASN A 447 -13.23 24.75 -6.01
N LEU A 448 -11.99 24.50 -6.48
CA LEU A 448 -11.04 23.56 -5.86
C LEU A 448 -10.76 23.79 -4.36
N ASP A 449 -10.83 25.03 -3.86
CA ASP A 449 -10.54 25.37 -2.46
C ASP A 449 -11.39 24.58 -1.46
N LEU A 450 -12.67 24.32 -1.80
CA LEU A 450 -13.55 23.48 -0.98
C LEU A 450 -12.97 22.07 -0.80
N LEU A 451 -12.31 21.53 -1.82
CA LEU A 451 -11.69 20.21 -1.72
C LEU A 451 -10.38 20.24 -0.94
N TYR A 452 -9.60 21.33 -1.01
CA TYR A 452 -8.41 21.51 -0.17
C TYR A 452 -8.77 21.55 1.33
N ASP A 453 -9.78 22.35 1.69
CA ASP A 453 -10.30 22.40 3.07
C ASP A 453 -10.78 21.02 3.56
N LEU A 454 -11.48 20.27 2.70
CA LEU A 454 -11.93 18.91 2.99
C LEU A 454 -10.78 17.89 3.16
N ASN A 455 -9.53 18.25 2.88
CA ASN A 455 -8.35 17.39 3.05
C ASN A 455 -7.31 17.95 4.06
N ARG A 456 -7.61 19.00 4.84
CA ARG A 456 -6.70 19.57 5.86
C ARG A 456 -6.09 18.51 6.79
N LEU A 457 -6.91 17.59 7.31
CA LEU A 457 -6.45 16.56 8.27
C LEU A 457 -5.56 15.51 7.58
N ASP A 458 -5.81 15.23 6.31
CA ASP A 458 -4.94 14.41 5.48
C ASP A 458 -3.58 15.10 5.24
N VAL A 459 -3.53 16.43 5.08
CA VAL A 459 -2.26 17.19 4.93
C VAL A 459 -1.44 17.12 6.22
N GLU A 460 -2.10 17.28 7.36
CA GLU A 460 -1.47 17.09 8.67
C GLU A 460 -0.96 15.66 8.91
N LEU A 461 -1.72 14.64 8.48
CA LEU A 461 -1.28 13.24 8.54
C LEU A 461 -0.12 12.96 7.57
N TYR A 462 -0.14 13.57 6.39
CA TYR A 462 0.93 13.47 5.41
C TYR A 462 2.24 14.06 5.95
N ARG A 463 2.23 15.29 6.48
CA ARG A 463 3.40 15.90 7.17
C ARG A 463 3.91 15.00 8.30
N SER A 464 3.00 14.46 9.12
CA SER A 464 3.30 13.50 10.17
C SER A 464 4.04 12.26 9.64
N GLY A 465 3.58 11.71 8.51
CA GLY A 465 4.19 10.56 7.84
C GLY A 465 5.53 10.84 7.17
N VAL A 466 5.69 12.00 6.54
CA VAL A 466 6.96 12.44 5.96
C VAL A 466 8.03 12.57 7.05
N LEU A 467 7.70 13.15 8.22
CA LEU A 467 8.62 13.18 9.35
C LEU A 467 8.99 11.77 9.83
N MET A 468 8.02 10.86 9.98
CA MET A 468 8.29 9.46 10.35
C MET A 468 9.18 8.73 9.33
N ALA A 469 8.97 8.96 8.03
CA ALA A 469 9.81 8.41 6.98
C ALA A 469 11.25 8.95 7.05
N LYS A 470 11.43 10.25 7.31
CA LYS A 470 12.75 10.87 7.55
C LYS A 470 13.44 10.27 8.78
N LEU A 471 12.71 10.03 9.87
CA LEU A 471 13.22 9.32 11.07
C LEU A 471 13.62 7.86 10.79
N ASP A 472 12.93 7.17 9.87
CA ASP A 472 13.33 5.83 9.43
C ASP A 472 14.59 5.86 8.55
N ALA A 473 14.69 6.83 7.63
CA ALA A 473 15.86 7.01 6.77
C ALA A 473 17.15 7.24 7.55
N ILE A 474 17.10 7.94 8.68
CA ILE A 474 18.22 8.11 9.61
C ILE A 474 18.81 6.78 10.10
N VAL A 475 17.95 5.78 10.32
CA VAL A 475 18.36 4.43 10.74
C VAL A 475 18.92 3.63 9.55
N TYR A 476 18.46 3.94 8.34
CA TYR A 476 18.92 3.36 7.08
C TYR A 476 20.29 3.93 6.63
N ASP A 477 20.51 5.24 6.79
CA ASP A 477 21.80 5.90 6.57
C ASP A 477 22.88 5.29 7.47
N ALA A 478 22.57 5.07 8.75
CA ALA A 478 23.49 4.38 9.68
C ALA A 478 23.77 2.91 9.33
N ALA A 479 22.94 2.28 8.50
CA ALA A 479 23.16 0.93 8.00
C ALA A 479 24.07 0.89 6.76
N GLN A 480 24.07 1.94 5.93
CA GLN A 480 24.95 2.08 4.75
C GLN A 480 26.44 1.96 5.12
N GLU A 481 26.83 2.46 6.30
CA GLU A 481 28.22 2.39 6.78
C GLU A 481 28.74 0.97 7.04
N VAL A 482 27.83 0.02 7.34
CA VAL A 482 28.18 -1.34 7.79
C VAL A 482 27.70 -2.44 6.86
N VAL A 483 26.75 -2.14 5.97
CA VAL A 483 26.22 -3.10 4.99
C VAL A 483 26.19 -2.42 3.62
N PRO A 484 26.89 -2.98 2.61
CA PRO A 484 26.86 -2.42 1.26
C PRO A 484 25.45 -2.51 0.69
N GLU A 485 25.15 -1.59 -0.22
CA GLU A 485 23.85 -1.50 -0.88
C GLU A 485 23.42 -2.85 -1.50
N PRO A 486 22.12 -3.23 -1.40
CA PRO A 486 21.63 -4.41 -2.07
C PRO A 486 21.86 -4.29 -3.57
N LYS A 487 22.65 -5.22 -4.13
CA LYS A 487 22.82 -5.27 -5.58
C LYS A 487 21.47 -5.63 -6.23
N PRO A 488 21.12 -5.03 -7.39
CA PRO A 488 20.02 -5.49 -8.21
C PRO A 488 20.04 -7.02 -8.34
N ALA A 489 18.89 -7.65 -8.16
CA ALA A 489 18.76 -9.07 -8.42
C ALA A 489 19.13 -9.31 -9.89
N ALA A 490 20.03 -10.26 -10.16
CA ALA A 490 20.43 -10.58 -11.53
C ALA A 490 19.16 -10.95 -12.32
N ALA A 491 18.79 -10.08 -13.27
CA ALA A 491 17.43 -9.99 -13.77
C ALA A 491 16.92 -11.36 -14.27
N ALA A 492 15.94 -11.92 -13.56
CA ALA A 492 15.18 -13.04 -14.08
C ALA A 492 14.49 -12.55 -15.37
N ALA A 493 14.84 -13.15 -16.50
CA ALA A 493 14.44 -12.64 -17.82
C ALA A 493 12.92 -12.37 -17.86
N PRO A 494 12.48 -11.11 -18.09
CA PRO A 494 11.11 -10.71 -17.80
C PRO A 494 10.14 -11.26 -18.86
N ALA A 495 9.53 -12.40 -18.56
CA ALA A 495 8.49 -13.01 -19.40
C ALA A 495 7.29 -12.07 -19.64
N ALA A 496 7.03 -11.13 -18.73
CA ALA A 496 5.93 -10.18 -18.81
C ALA A 496 6.19 -8.97 -19.73
N ALA A 497 7.44 -8.55 -19.96
CA ALA A 497 7.74 -7.34 -20.73
C ALA A 497 7.24 -7.42 -22.19
N ASN A 498 7.35 -8.60 -22.81
CA ASN A 498 6.87 -8.86 -24.17
C ASN A 498 5.33 -8.82 -24.27
N ALA A 499 4.59 -9.12 -23.18
CA ALA A 499 3.14 -9.06 -23.17
C ALA A 499 2.61 -7.61 -23.19
N MET A 500 3.34 -6.66 -22.58
CA MET A 500 2.93 -5.26 -22.51
C MET A 500 3.09 -4.52 -23.86
N ALA A 501 4.14 -4.84 -24.63
CA ALA A 501 4.30 -4.35 -26.00
C ALA A 501 3.21 -4.90 -26.95
N ALA A 502 2.81 -6.16 -26.78
CA ALA A 502 1.71 -6.78 -27.53
C ALA A 502 0.33 -6.22 -27.14
N ALA A 503 0.09 -5.94 -25.86
CA ALA A 503 -1.18 -5.40 -25.37
C ALA A 503 -1.41 -3.94 -25.82
N ASN A 504 -0.36 -3.10 -25.77
CA ASN A 504 -0.49 -1.72 -26.26
C ASN A 504 -0.66 -1.66 -27.78
N SER A 505 0.09 -2.44 -28.56
CA SER A 505 -0.07 -2.46 -30.03
C SER A 505 -1.45 -2.94 -30.48
N THR A 506 -2.05 -3.92 -29.79
CA THR A 506 -3.43 -4.37 -30.07
C THR A 506 -4.50 -3.37 -29.63
N ALA A 507 -4.31 -2.66 -28.51
CA ALA A 507 -5.22 -1.60 -28.08
C ALA A 507 -5.26 -0.40 -29.05
N THR A 508 -4.10 0.07 -29.52
CA THR A 508 -4.02 1.19 -30.48
C THR A 508 -4.64 0.81 -31.84
N ALA A 509 -4.42 -0.43 -32.29
CA ALA A 509 -5.04 -0.95 -33.52
C ALA A 509 -6.57 -1.05 -33.42
N ALA A 510 -7.10 -1.50 -32.27
CA ALA A 510 -8.54 -1.56 -32.01
C ALA A 510 -9.17 -0.15 -31.95
N GLY A 511 -8.51 0.82 -31.30
CA GLY A 511 -8.97 2.21 -31.27
C GLY A 511 -9.05 2.85 -32.65
N ALA A 512 -8.03 2.64 -33.49
CA ALA A 512 -8.02 3.12 -34.87
C ALA A 512 -9.16 2.50 -35.71
N ALA A 513 -9.41 1.19 -35.56
CA ALA A 513 -10.49 0.51 -36.27
C ALA A 513 -11.89 1.05 -35.89
N VAL A 514 -12.13 1.32 -34.60
CA VAL A 514 -13.39 1.90 -34.11
C VAL A 514 -13.58 3.36 -34.59
N ALA A 515 -12.50 4.15 -34.64
CA ALA A 515 -12.55 5.51 -35.17
C ALA A 515 -12.96 5.53 -36.66
N VAL A 516 -12.39 4.63 -37.48
CA VAL A 516 -12.74 4.49 -38.90
C VAL A 516 -14.18 3.99 -39.10
N ALA A 517 -14.65 3.05 -38.25
CA ALA A 517 -16.03 2.57 -38.28
C ALA A 517 -17.06 3.66 -37.91
N ASN A 518 -16.75 4.49 -36.90
CA ASN A 518 -17.63 5.60 -36.52
C ASN A 518 -17.62 6.74 -37.56
N ALA A 519 -16.47 7.01 -38.19
CA ALA A 519 -16.38 7.96 -39.29
C ALA A 519 -17.22 7.54 -40.51
N THR A 520 -17.32 6.24 -40.80
CA THR A 520 -18.16 5.71 -41.88
C THR A 520 -19.65 5.61 -41.52
N ALA A 521 -20.00 5.39 -40.24
CA ALA A 521 -21.39 5.48 -39.76
C ALA A 521 -21.93 6.92 -39.76
N SER A 522 -21.08 7.91 -39.47
CA SER A 522 -21.41 9.34 -39.53
C SER A 522 -21.90 9.77 -40.91
N THR A 523 -21.22 9.34 -41.98
CA THR A 523 -21.60 9.68 -43.37
C THR A 523 -22.90 9.00 -43.85
N ALA A 524 -23.33 7.91 -43.21
CA ALA A 524 -24.54 7.18 -43.59
C ALA A 524 -25.83 7.76 -42.98
N THR A 525 -25.72 8.62 -41.95
CA THR A 525 -26.88 9.06 -41.15
C THR A 525 -27.48 10.39 -41.64
N THR A 526 -26.81 11.11 -42.55
CA THR A 526 -27.23 12.45 -43.04
C THR A 526 -28.38 12.42 -44.06
N THR A 527 -28.93 11.26 -44.41
CA THR A 527 -29.93 11.10 -45.49
C THR A 527 -31.30 10.59 -45.03
N ALA A 528 -31.62 10.64 -43.72
CA ALA A 528 -32.88 10.09 -43.21
C ALA A 528 -33.44 10.80 -41.95
N ALA A 529 -33.82 12.09 -42.04
CA ALA A 529 -34.73 12.71 -41.07
C ALA A 529 -35.44 13.97 -41.62
N ALA A 530 -36.69 13.83 -42.07
CA ALA A 530 -37.62 14.94 -42.26
C ALA A 530 -39.07 14.44 -42.06
N ILE A 531 -39.96 15.30 -41.52
CA ILE A 531 -41.43 15.14 -41.42
C ILE A 531 -41.85 14.09 -40.35
N THR A 532 -42.70 14.35 -39.32
CA THR A 532 -43.66 15.45 -39.03
C THR A 532 -43.85 15.71 -37.51
N THR A 533 -44.70 16.69 -37.19
CA THR A 533 -44.88 17.44 -35.93
C THR A 533 -46.09 17.01 -35.08
N SER A 534 -46.00 17.24 -33.75
CA SER A 534 -47.06 17.60 -32.77
C SER A 534 -48.33 16.76 -32.55
N TYR A 535 -48.63 16.52 -31.26
CA TYR A 535 -49.84 17.06 -30.60
C TYR A 535 -49.67 17.10 -29.06
N ALA A 536 -50.44 17.93 -28.35
CA ALA A 536 -50.27 18.22 -26.91
C ALA A 536 -51.57 18.10 -26.09
N LYS A 537 -51.45 17.80 -24.77
CA LYS A 537 -52.34 18.35 -23.70
C LYS A 537 -51.90 18.04 -22.25
N SER A 538 -51.57 19.10 -21.51
CA SER A 538 -51.93 19.44 -20.11
C SER A 538 -52.60 18.41 -19.17
N THR A 539 -52.10 18.31 -17.91
CA THR A 539 -52.85 18.72 -16.67
C THR A 539 -51.98 18.88 -15.40
N THR A 540 -51.94 20.12 -14.89
CA THR A 540 -52.03 20.63 -13.47
C THR A 540 -51.40 19.96 -12.22
N ALA A 541 -50.94 20.87 -11.33
CA ALA A 541 -50.41 20.78 -9.95
C ALA A 541 -51.28 20.01 -8.90
N ALA A 542 -50.92 19.81 -7.61
CA ALA A 542 -50.26 20.72 -6.63
C ALA A 542 -49.63 19.96 -5.39
N PRO A 543 -49.00 20.65 -4.39
CA PRO A 543 -48.00 20.06 -3.49
C PRO A 543 -48.49 19.76 -2.05
N GLY A 544 -47.60 19.13 -1.25
CA GLY A 544 -47.71 19.04 0.22
C GLY A 544 -46.32 18.94 0.87
N ALA A 545 -46.11 19.62 2.00
CA ALA A 545 -44.85 19.68 2.75
C ALA A 545 -45.12 19.69 4.27
N VAL A 546 -44.03 19.68 5.07
CA VAL A 546 -43.96 19.87 6.54
C VAL A 546 -44.27 18.63 7.40
N ALA A 547 -43.24 18.05 8.02
CA ALA A 547 -42.99 18.21 9.48
C ALA A 547 -41.75 17.42 9.94
N VAL A 548 -41.04 17.95 10.95
CA VAL A 548 -39.98 17.28 11.70
C VAL A 548 -40.58 16.69 12.98
N ALA A 549 -40.10 15.53 13.42
CA ALA A 549 -40.31 15.03 14.79
C ALA A 549 -39.10 14.19 15.24
N GLU A 550 -38.43 14.63 16.31
CA GLU A 550 -37.53 13.81 17.10
C GLU A 550 -38.33 13.14 18.25
N ALA A 551 -38.04 11.87 18.56
CA ALA A 551 -37.83 11.36 19.93
C ALA A 551 -37.97 9.82 20.06
N THR A 552 -37.00 9.22 20.77
CA THR A 552 -37.12 8.00 21.62
C THR A 552 -37.75 6.72 21.04
N HIS A 553 -36.92 5.80 20.53
CA HIS A 553 -37.23 4.36 20.40
C HIS A 553 -36.04 3.49 20.83
N ASP A 554 -36.11 2.86 22.01
CA ASP A 554 -35.13 1.83 22.44
C ASP A 554 -35.77 0.49 22.83
N GLU A 555 -37.11 0.38 22.89
CA GLU A 555 -37.81 -0.90 23.16
C GLU A 555 -38.37 -1.58 21.89
N GLU A 556 -38.82 -0.82 20.88
CA GLU A 556 -39.33 -1.41 19.63
C GLU A 556 -38.27 -2.21 18.85
N PHE A 557 -36.99 -1.85 18.98
CA PHE A 557 -35.90 -2.51 18.26
C PHE A 557 -35.73 -3.98 18.67
N VAL A 558 -36.06 -4.33 19.91
CA VAL A 558 -36.01 -5.72 20.42
C VAL A 558 -37.19 -6.54 19.87
N ALA A 559 -38.38 -5.94 19.75
CA ALA A 559 -39.55 -6.58 19.16
C ALA A 559 -39.36 -6.85 17.65
N ALA A 560 -38.90 -5.85 16.89
CA ALA A 560 -38.60 -5.99 15.47
C ALA A 560 -37.55 -7.09 15.19
N ARG A 561 -36.54 -7.24 16.06
CA ARG A 561 -35.49 -8.26 15.93
C ARG A 561 -35.98 -9.68 16.22
N ARG A 562 -37.06 -9.86 17.01
CA ARG A 562 -37.76 -11.16 17.16
C ARG A 562 -38.63 -11.46 15.93
N ALA A 563 -39.37 -10.48 15.41
CA ALA A 563 -40.21 -10.65 14.22
C ALA A 563 -39.39 -11.03 12.96
N MET A 564 -38.26 -10.37 12.72
CA MET A 564 -37.41 -10.67 11.56
C MET A 564 -36.84 -12.10 11.57
N ARG A 565 -36.47 -12.66 12.73
CA ARG A 565 -35.98 -14.04 12.82
C ARG A 565 -37.02 -15.08 12.41
N GLY A 566 -38.30 -14.85 12.73
CA GLY A 566 -39.40 -15.73 12.32
C GLY A 566 -39.71 -15.67 10.82
N HIS A 567 -39.54 -14.51 10.19
CA HIS A 567 -39.78 -14.33 8.76
C HIS A 567 -38.66 -14.96 7.90
N ASP A 568 -37.41 -14.85 8.35
CA ASP A 568 -36.24 -15.43 7.67
C ASP A 568 -36.22 -16.97 7.72
N PHE A 569 -36.78 -17.57 8.78
CA PHE A 569 -36.95 -19.02 8.88
C PHE A 569 -37.97 -19.56 7.86
N ARG A 570 -39.14 -18.90 7.72
CA ARG A 570 -40.16 -19.30 6.73
C ARG A 570 -39.66 -19.18 5.29
N ARG A 571 -38.88 -18.13 4.97
CA ARG A 571 -38.27 -17.98 3.63
C ARG A 571 -37.27 -19.09 3.30
N ARG A 572 -36.56 -19.65 4.29
CA ARG A 572 -35.64 -20.79 4.07
C ARG A 572 -36.42 -22.08 3.81
N GLN A 573 -37.48 -22.35 4.57
CA GLN A 573 -38.35 -23.51 4.30
C GLN A 573 -39.04 -23.43 2.93
N GLN A 574 -39.53 -22.25 2.52
CA GLN A 574 -40.09 -22.07 1.16
C GLN A 574 -39.06 -22.28 0.05
N ARG A 575 -37.80 -21.89 0.23
CA ARG A 575 -36.73 -22.17 -0.75
C ARG A 575 -36.41 -23.66 -0.84
N GLN A 576 -36.29 -24.36 0.28
CA GLN A 576 -36.06 -25.81 0.28
C GLN A 576 -37.22 -26.58 -0.38
N ALA A 577 -38.46 -26.15 -0.17
CA ALA A 577 -39.63 -26.73 -0.87
C ALA A 577 -39.58 -26.51 -2.39
N HIS A 578 -39.16 -25.32 -2.85
CA HIS A 578 -38.97 -25.05 -4.27
C HIS A 578 -37.80 -25.83 -4.90
N GLU A 579 -36.69 -26.00 -4.17
CA GLU A 579 -35.54 -26.79 -4.64
C GLU A 579 -35.88 -28.29 -4.75
N GLN A 580 -36.67 -28.84 -3.82
CA GLN A 580 -37.17 -30.21 -3.89
C GLN A 580 -38.15 -30.43 -5.06
N LEU A 581 -39.01 -29.44 -5.36
CA LEU A 581 -39.90 -29.51 -6.54
C LEU A 581 -39.14 -29.36 -7.87
N GLY A 582 -38.06 -28.58 -7.90
CA GLY A 582 -37.23 -28.40 -9.10
C GLY A 582 -36.46 -29.66 -9.53
N GLN A 583 -36.02 -30.48 -8.57
CA GLN A 583 -35.26 -31.71 -8.85
C GLN A 583 -36.10 -32.87 -9.39
N GLY A 584 -37.43 -32.84 -9.22
CA GLY A 584 -38.34 -33.84 -9.79
C GLY A 584 -38.66 -33.65 -11.29
N ALA A 585 -38.39 -32.46 -11.85
CA ALA A 585 -38.77 -32.13 -13.22
C ALA A 585 -37.69 -32.45 -14.27
N SER A 586 -36.41 -32.51 -13.89
CA SER A 586 -35.29 -32.69 -14.83
C SER A 586 -35.07 -34.13 -15.29
N THR A 587 -35.69 -35.12 -14.64
CA THR A 587 -35.57 -36.54 -14.97
C THR A 587 -36.64 -37.07 -15.93
N ALA A 588 -37.67 -36.28 -16.24
CA ALA A 588 -38.76 -36.68 -17.14
C ALA A 588 -38.56 -36.27 -18.61
N ALA A 589 -37.66 -35.33 -18.91
CA ALA A 589 -37.54 -34.71 -20.24
C ALA A 589 -36.58 -35.42 -21.23
N ALA A 590 -35.86 -36.46 -20.79
CA ALA A 590 -34.80 -37.11 -21.58
C ALA A 590 -35.24 -38.35 -22.38
N ALA A 591 -36.53 -38.73 -22.35
CA ALA A 591 -37.02 -40.02 -22.85
C ALA A 591 -37.88 -39.95 -24.13
N TRP A 592 -38.07 -38.77 -24.74
CA TRP A 592 -39.02 -38.60 -25.86
C TRP A 592 -38.55 -37.60 -26.93
N VAL A 593 -37.67 -38.03 -27.83
CA VAL A 593 -37.67 -37.70 -29.28
C VAL A 593 -36.86 -38.78 -30.00
N GLY A 594 -37.51 -39.54 -30.88
CA GLY A 594 -36.84 -40.44 -31.82
C GLY A 594 -37.74 -40.78 -32.99
N ALA A 595 -37.37 -40.31 -34.20
CA ALA A 595 -37.70 -40.85 -35.55
C ALA A 595 -37.48 -39.75 -36.61
N GLY A 596 -36.67 -39.98 -37.66
CA GLY A 596 -36.32 -38.86 -38.57
C GLY A 596 -35.62 -39.08 -39.93
N ARG A 597 -35.50 -40.30 -40.48
CA ARG A 597 -35.23 -40.61 -41.92
C ARG A 597 -33.94 -40.09 -42.64
N ARG A 598 -33.18 -41.08 -43.19
CA ARG A 598 -32.46 -41.12 -44.52
C ARG A 598 -31.27 -40.14 -44.77
N GLY A 599 -30.14 -40.50 -45.39
CA GLY A 599 -29.59 -41.82 -45.77
C GLY A 599 -28.62 -41.79 -46.98
N ARG A 600 -27.47 -42.51 -46.87
CA ARG A 600 -26.41 -42.80 -47.91
C ARG A 600 -25.52 -41.60 -48.30
N ALA A 601 -24.19 -41.69 -48.49
CA ALA A 601 -23.17 -42.76 -48.42
C ALA A 601 -21.79 -42.14 -48.03
N ALA A 602 -20.59 -42.77 -48.01
CA ALA A 602 -20.13 -44.09 -48.47
C ALA A 602 -18.87 -44.64 -47.71
N ARG A 603 -18.24 -45.67 -48.31
CA ARG A 603 -17.04 -46.47 -47.98
C ARG A 603 -15.72 -45.71 -47.71
N TRP A 604 -14.86 -46.23 -46.81
CA TRP A 604 -13.71 -47.13 -47.10
C TRP A 604 -13.09 -47.73 -45.80
N VAL A 605 -13.03 -49.07 -45.72
CA VAL A 605 -11.90 -49.97 -45.36
C VAL A 605 -10.95 -49.52 -44.20
N ALA A 606 -11.03 -50.13 -42.99
CA ALA A 606 -10.29 -51.34 -42.49
C ALA A 606 -8.80 -51.05 -42.18
N ASP A 607 -8.10 -51.46 -41.12
CA ASP A 607 -8.18 -52.45 -40.01
C ASP A 607 -7.35 -51.85 -38.81
N ALA A 608 -7.12 -52.42 -37.61
CA ALA A 608 -7.16 -53.79 -37.13
C ALA A 608 -7.42 -53.91 -35.60
N LEU A 609 -7.67 -55.16 -35.16
CA LEU A 609 -7.75 -55.66 -33.78
C LEU A 609 -6.36 -55.66 -33.10
N GLY A 610 -6.16 -55.86 -31.79
CA GLY A 610 -7.04 -56.22 -30.66
C GLY A 610 -6.38 -55.82 -29.31
N ALA A 611 -7.06 -55.91 -28.16
CA ALA A 611 -7.05 -57.07 -27.24
C ALA A 611 -5.62 -57.54 -26.81
N SER A 612 -5.29 -57.78 -25.53
CA SER A 612 -6.12 -58.05 -24.36
C SER A 612 -5.42 -57.74 -23.00
N ARG A 613 -6.12 -57.97 -21.89
CA ARG A 613 -5.66 -57.78 -20.49
C ARG A 613 -4.71 -58.88 -20.01
N ALA A 614 -3.82 -58.55 -19.07
CA ALA A 614 -3.44 -59.44 -17.96
C ALA A 614 -2.95 -58.62 -16.74
N ILE A 615 -2.94 -59.23 -15.55
CA ILE A 615 -2.68 -58.59 -14.24
C ILE A 615 -1.41 -59.19 -13.63
N HIS A 616 -0.52 -58.36 -13.05
CA HIS A 616 0.18 -58.65 -11.79
C HIS A 616 0.86 -57.41 -11.19
N THR A 617 0.99 -57.42 -9.86
CA THR A 617 1.55 -56.41 -8.93
C THR A 617 3.00 -56.79 -8.52
N PRO A 618 3.66 -56.06 -7.58
CA PRO A 618 4.02 -54.63 -7.57
C PRO A 618 5.55 -54.44 -7.37
N GLY A 619 6.12 -53.26 -7.70
CA GLY A 619 7.53 -53.00 -7.38
C GLY A 619 8.04 -51.58 -7.70
N ASP A 620 8.97 -51.13 -6.85
CA ASP A 620 10.00 -50.10 -7.04
C ASP A 620 9.62 -48.61 -7.20
N ALA A 621 9.74 -47.91 -6.08
CA ALA A 621 10.62 -46.73 -5.90
C ALA A 621 10.68 -45.69 -7.06
N GLY A 622 9.59 -44.98 -7.30
CA GLY A 622 9.63 -43.71 -8.03
C GLY A 622 10.31 -42.61 -7.21
N GLN A 623 11.52 -42.21 -7.60
CA GLN A 623 12.15 -40.97 -7.11
C GLN A 623 11.24 -39.78 -7.39
N ALA A 624 10.81 -39.06 -6.35
CA ALA A 624 10.15 -37.78 -6.54
C ALA A 624 11.18 -36.78 -7.09
N MET A 625 11.03 -36.38 -8.36
CA MET A 625 11.75 -35.21 -8.88
C MET A 625 11.28 -33.99 -8.08
N GLU A 626 12.13 -33.47 -7.21
CA GLU A 626 11.92 -32.12 -6.69
C GLU A 626 11.91 -31.15 -7.88
N PRO A 627 10.88 -30.32 -8.05
CA PRO A 627 10.97 -29.23 -9.00
C PRO A 627 12.04 -28.27 -8.51
N ALA A 628 13.09 -28.07 -9.31
CA ALA A 628 14.19 -27.14 -9.04
C ALA A 628 13.67 -25.70 -8.96
N GLY A 629 13.09 -25.35 -7.82
CA GLY A 629 12.51 -24.05 -7.54
C GLY A 629 13.61 -23.03 -7.36
N ASN A 630 13.83 -22.21 -8.38
CA ASN A 630 14.41 -20.88 -8.18
C ASN A 630 13.41 -20.03 -7.38
N GLY A 631 13.39 -20.26 -6.06
CA GLY A 631 12.61 -19.46 -5.12
C GLY A 631 13.06 -18.02 -5.20
N ALA A 632 12.18 -17.17 -5.71
CA ALA A 632 12.48 -15.78 -5.97
C ALA A 632 12.64 -15.01 -4.64
N GLN A 633 13.70 -14.21 -4.53
CA GLN A 633 14.03 -13.44 -3.33
C GLN A 633 13.51 -12.02 -3.51
N CYS A 634 12.51 -11.64 -2.72
CA CYS A 634 11.87 -10.32 -2.71
C CYS A 634 12.64 -9.37 -1.77
N GLY A 635 13.89 -9.05 -2.11
CA GLY A 635 14.80 -8.30 -1.24
C GLY A 635 15.13 -9.03 0.06
N TRP A 636 14.86 -8.42 1.23
CA TRP A 636 14.98 -9.08 2.53
C TRP A 636 14.02 -10.27 2.67
N VAL A 637 12.86 -10.22 2.02
CA VAL A 637 11.83 -11.26 2.08
C VAL A 637 12.23 -12.46 1.21
N GLY A 638 12.22 -13.66 1.79
CA GLY A 638 12.55 -14.92 1.10
C GLY A 638 14.01 -15.37 1.20
N GLN A 639 14.90 -14.60 1.84
CA GLN A 639 16.31 -15.00 2.04
C GLN A 639 16.50 -16.16 3.04
N THR A 640 15.50 -16.46 3.87
CA THR A 640 15.60 -17.39 5.01
C THR A 640 15.63 -18.88 4.65
N TRP A 641 15.15 -19.29 3.48
CA TRP A 641 14.90 -20.70 3.17
C TRP A 641 16.08 -21.48 2.55
N ARG A 642 17.21 -20.84 2.20
CA ARG A 642 18.29 -21.48 1.41
C ARG A 642 19.57 -21.86 2.18
N LYS A 643 19.61 -21.75 3.52
CA LYS A 643 20.84 -21.96 4.32
C LYS A 643 20.70 -22.82 5.60
N GLN A 644 19.64 -23.61 5.74
CA GLN A 644 19.45 -24.52 6.89
C GLN A 644 19.05 -25.97 6.51
N LEU A 645 19.13 -26.33 5.22
CA LEU A 645 18.88 -27.69 4.72
C LEU A 645 19.96 -28.17 3.72
N LEU A 646 21.17 -27.61 3.87
CA LEU A 646 22.46 -28.08 3.35
C LEU A 646 23.48 -27.93 4.49
#